data_AF-A0A6A4THC3-F1
#
_entry.id   AF-A0A6A4THC3-F1
#
_cell.length_a   1.000
_cell.length_b   1.000
_cell.length_c   1.000
_cell.angle_alpha   90.00
_cell.angle_beta   90.00
_cell.angle_gamma   90.00
#
_symmetry.space_group_name_H-M   'P 1'
#
loop_
_entity.id
_entity.type
_entity.pdbx_description
1 polymer ?
#
loop_
_entity_poly.entity_id
_entity_poly.type
_entity_poly.pdbx_seq_one_letter_code
_entity_poly.pdbx_strand_id
1 'polypeptide(L)'
;MYITFKKHGNHILSYQTPSVNTTVSTTPLPTTAEWITDFTDIVSKFSLRTADIPDDDMCYIFAGRPETIEECKFNASTQSFVVIHGWTVTGMFESWVPKLVSALYEREPTANVIVVDWLTRANQHYPTSAAYTKLVGRDVAKFVTWIQKELQLPWDKIHLLGYSLGAHVAGVAGDLTNHKISRITGMDPAGPTFEHADDQSTLSRDDAQFVDVLHTNTRGSPDRSIGIQRPVGHIDIYPNGGTFQPGCDIQNTLLGIALEGIKGLQNMDQLIKCSHERSIHLFIDSLLNTQQQSMAYRCNSKEAFNKGLCLNCRKNRCNKLGYNINKVRTTRSTKMFLKTRDMMPYKVFHYQVKMHFFSKDPLSFTEQPLKISLYGTNAEKEDIPFVMPVLNGNTTLSFLITTDVAIGDLMIVKLRWEKDSIISWSDFWGSSRFHIRKLRVKSGETQSKVIFSPKEGEFSYLVRGGEDSVFVKSREDTVSRKDKLAYNCIYSSAPQTQTSSQNGRHLKPLTAHIHCDMMVLDQNTVQHVTSLEEELADSIFGNFLEPLNDLFDHKGDSNQTVAKFSLRKPSHPDDDLCYIVPGKPDSLAACTFNSTSRTFLVIHGWTLSGMFESWVAKLVLALYEREQTANVIVVDWLTSAQNHYVVAAQKTKAVGQEIARFIDWLEETTNMPLENIHLIGYSLGAHVAGFAGSHATNKVGRITGLDPAGPDFEGEHAHRRLSPDDAYFVDVLHTFTRGSLGLSIGIQQPVGHVDIYPNGGSFQPGCNLRGALEKIANFGIFAITNAVKCEHERSVHLFIDSLLNKEDGAKAYRCGSSDTFDRGMCLSCRKNRCNTVGYDISKVRKARNVQMYTKTRASMPFRVYHYQLKIHFSSKVNRSEMEPSLTVSLYGTKGEAENLELKLKEKIATNRTHSFLLVTEKDIGDPLMLKFKWEETNSWSASSMLKMVSSWWSGDSDNGNMEVHKIRIRAGETQQKMVLCVKDPGAQSSTQEVTFVKCKDTWRTNSKQTPKRITLENR
;
A
#
# COMPACT_ATOMS: atom_id res chain seq x y z
N MET A 1 -31.45 -21.45 -7.82
CA MET A 1 -31.69 -22.88 -8.10
C MET A 1 -31.21 -23.65 -6.86
N TYR A 2 -32.14 -24.16 -6.05
CA TYR A 2 -31.87 -24.98 -4.85
C TYR A 2 -31.66 -26.42 -5.27
N ILE A 3 -30.48 -27.05 -5.03
CA ILE A 3 -30.37 -28.51 -4.83
C ILE A 3 -29.23 -28.85 -3.84
N THR A 4 -29.68 -29.26 -2.65
CA THR A 4 -29.22 -30.26 -1.67
C THR A 4 -27.93 -31.08 -1.90
N PHE A 5 -27.09 -31.14 -0.84
CA PHE A 5 -26.10 -32.20 -0.61
C PHE A 5 -26.77 -33.46 -0.06
N LYS A 6 -26.50 -34.62 -0.68
CA LYS A 6 -26.84 -35.95 -0.15
C LYS A 6 -25.54 -36.76 0.06
N LYS A 7 -25.46 -37.38 1.23
CA LYS A 7 -24.32 -38.15 1.76
C LYS A 7 -24.56 -39.64 1.50
N HIS A 8 -23.61 -40.33 0.88
CA HIS A 8 -23.32 -41.79 0.89
C HIS A 8 -22.17 -42.00 -0.12
N GLY A 9 -21.16 -42.83 0.05
CA GLY A 9 -20.73 -43.83 1.03
C GLY A 9 -19.41 -44.41 0.50
N ASN A 10 -18.57 -44.94 1.39
CA ASN A 10 -17.27 -45.55 1.04
C ASN A 10 -17.39 -46.68 0.02
N HIS A 11 -16.54 -46.67 -1.01
CA HIS A 11 -16.00 -47.89 -1.59
C HIS A 11 -14.55 -47.67 -2.06
N ILE A 12 -13.68 -48.52 -1.52
CA ILE A 12 -12.27 -48.70 -1.86
C ILE A 12 -12.20 -49.43 -3.21
N LEU A 13 -11.34 -48.96 -4.13
CA LEU A 13 -10.65 -49.82 -5.10
C LEU A 13 -9.30 -49.18 -5.46
N SER A 14 -8.26 -50.00 -5.28
CA SER A 14 -6.82 -49.75 -5.45
C SER A 14 -6.40 -49.69 -6.91
N TYR A 15 -5.43 -48.82 -7.25
CA TYR A 15 -4.44 -49.10 -8.30
C TYR A 15 -3.08 -48.51 -7.91
N GLN A 16 -2.07 -49.39 -7.90
CA GLN A 16 -0.66 -49.14 -7.59
C GLN A 16 0.05 -48.37 -8.71
N THR A 17 1.02 -47.53 -8.35
CA THR A 17 2.13 -47.09 -9.22
C THR A 17 3.47 -47.27 -8.48
N PRO A 18 4.57 -47.52 -9.20
CA PRO A 18 5.68 -48.34 -8.71
C PRO A 18 6.72 -47.58 -7.88
N SER A 19 7.28 -48.31 -6.91
CA SER A 19 8.40 -47.93 -6.06
C SER A 19 9.73 -47.92 -6.81
N VAL A 20 10.44 -46.79 -6.77
CA VAL A 20 11.89 -46.75 -7.00
C VAL A 20 12.58 -46.67 -5.63
N ASN A 21 13.33 -47.72 -5.32
CA ASN A 21 14.15 -47.83 -4.12
C ASN A 21 15.25 -46.76 -4.10
N THR A 22 15.15 -45.82 -3.15
CA THR A 22 16.32 -45.17 -2.56
C THR A 22 16.30 -45.46 -1.07
N THR A 23 17.20 -46.33 -0.64
CA THR A 23 17.44 -46.68 0.76
C THR A 23 17.99 -45.46 1.49
N VAL A 24 17.11 -44.67 2.10
CA VAL A 24 17.50 -43.77 3.20
C VAL A 24 17.36 -44.57 4.47
N SER A 25 18.51 -44.92 5.06
CA SER A 25 18.59 -45.54 6.39
C SER A 25 17.92 -44.61 7.40
N THR A 26 16.76 -45.01 7.91
CA THR A 26 16.13 -44.39 9.08
C THR A 26 16.89 -44.86 10.32
N THR A 27 17.83 -44.06 10.80
CA THR A 27 18.37 -44.21 12.15
C THR A 27 17.27 -43.88 13.17
N PRO A 28 17.08 -44.70 14.22
CA PRO A 28 16.15 -44.39 15.30
C PRO A 28 16.62 -43.15 16.07
N LEU A 29 15.67 -42.30 16.49
CA LEU A 29 15.91 -41.20 17.43
C LEU A 29 16.55 -41.73 18.73
N PRO A 30 17.72 -41.22 19.17
CA PRO A 30 18.34 -41.64 20.43
C PRO A 30 17.54 -41.11 21.63
N THR A 31 17.24 -42.00 22.57
CA THR A 31 16.52 -41.75 23.82
C THR A 31 17.43 -41.29 24.98
N THR A 32 18.51 -40.58 24.70
CA THR A 32 19.44 -40.05 25.72
C THR A 32 19.74 -38.57 25.48
N ALA A 33 19.93 -37.80 26.56
CA ALA A 33 20.23 -36.36 26.56
C ALA A 33 21.59 -35.96 25.92
N GLU A 34 22.22 -36.88 25.18
CA GLU A 34 23.53 -36.71 24.52
C GLU A 34 23.45 -35.81 23.28
N TRP A 35 22.28 -35.69 22.63
CA TRP A 35 22.12 -34.83 21.45
C TRP A 35 22.31 -33.33 21.76
N ILE A 36 22.12 -32.91 23.02
CA ILE A 36 22.28 -31.51 23.48
C ILE A 36 23.76 -31.11 23.56
N THR A 37 24.68 -32.08 23.67
CA THR A 37 26.13 -31.81 23.86
C THR A 37 26.96 -31.91 22.59
N ASP A 38 26.37 -32.35 21.48
CA ASP A 38 27.00 -32.26 20.15
C ASP A 38 26.62 -30.94 19.47
N PHE A 39 27.63 -30.11 19.19
CA PHE A 39 27.48 -28.76 18.61
C PHE A 39 27.88 -28.69 17.14
N THR A 40 28.32 -29.81 16.54
CA THR A 40 28.84 -29.83 15.17
C THR A 40 27.76 -29.60 14.10
N ASP A 41 26.49 -29.81 14.45
CA ASP A 41 25.33 -29.65 13.57
C ASP A 41 24.64 -28.28 13.67
N ILE A 42 25.17 -27.38 14.51
CA ILE A 42 24.66 -26.01 14.65
C ILE A 42 25.06 -25.19 13.42
N VAL A 43 24.05 -24.68 12.70
CA VAL A 43 24.26 -23.82 11.52
C VAL A 43 24.09 -22.34 11.89
N SER A 44 23.24 -22.05 12.86
CA SER A 44 22.97 -20.69 13.33
C SER A 44 24.20 -20.12 14.04
N LYS A 45 24.51 -18.83 13.83
CA LYS A 45 25.62 -18.15 14.50
C LYS A 45 25.11 -17.20 15.59
N PHE A 46 25.93 -16.98 16.61
CA PHE A 46 25.55 -16.18 17.78
C PHE A 46 26.54 -15.03 17.93
N SER A 47 26.16 -13.83 17.46
CA SER A 47 27.03 -12.66 17.56
C SER A 47 26.74 -11.88 18.83
N LEU A 48 27.76 -11.65 19.66
CA LEU A 48 27.66 -10.73 20.79
C LEU A 48 27.94 -9.31 20.28
N ARG A 49 26.92 -8.45 20.30
CA ARG A 49 27.03 -7.06 19.86
C ARG A 49 27.51 -6.17 21.02
N THR A 50 27.91 -4.94 20.69
CA THR A 50 28.35 -3.94 21.67
C THR A 50 27.61 -2.63 21.47
N ALA A 51 27.65 -1.75 22.47
CA ALA A 51 27.00 -0.44 22.40
C ALA A 51 27.68 0.49 21.36
N ASP A 52 28.99 0.38 21.19
CA ASP A 52 29.77 1.24 20.28
C ASP A 52 29.55 0.88 18.80
N ILE A 53 29.33 -0.41 18.51
CA ILE A 53 29.18 -0.93 17.15
C ILE A 53 27.96 -1.87 17.10
N PRO A 54 26.73 -1.33 17.11
CA PRO A 54 25.50 -2.13 17.12
C PRO A 54 25.19 -2.76 15.75
N ASP A 55 25.78 -2.25 14.66
CA ASP A 55 25.51 -2.65 13.28
C ASP A 55 26.34 -3.88 12.82
N ASP A 56 27.56 -4.06 13.32
CA ASP A 56 28.49 -5.10 12.86
C ASP A 56 28.55 -6.36 13.73
N ASP A 57 28.66 -7.53 13.09
CA ASP A 57 28.94 -8.81 13.74
C ASP A 57 30.44 -8.95 14.04
N MET A 58 30.94 -8.19 15.02
CA MET A 58 32.39 -8.18 15.31
C MET A 58 32.87 -9.41 16.09
N CYS A 59 32.01 -10.02 16.90
CA CYS A 59 32.37 -11.17 17.73
C CYS A 59 31.30 -12.25 17.72
N TYR A 60 31.72 -13.49 17.47
CA TYR A 60 30.85 -14.66 17.45
C TYR A 60 31.23 -15.62 18.58
N ILE A 61 30.23 -16.03 19.34
CA ILE A 61 30.38 -17.07 20.37
C ILE A 61 30.03 -18.41 19.71
N PHE A 62 30.99 -19.33 19.68
CA PHE A 62 30.80 -20.65 19.07
C PHE A 62 30.52 -21.69 20.15
N ALA A 63 29.37 -22.36 20.06
CA ALA A 63 29.00 -23.43 20.98
C ALA A 63 30.05 -24.55 20.98
N GLY A 64 30.47 -24.98 22.17
CA GLY A 64 31.54 -25.97 22.37
C GLY A 64 32.96 -25.38 22.41
N ARG A 65 33.14 -24.06 22.26
CA ARG A 65 34.45 -23.39 22.37
C ARG A 65 34.43 -22.30 23.45
N PRO A 66 34.71 -22.63 24.72
CA PRO A 66 34.57 -21.70 25.84
C PRO A 66 35.49 -20.48 25.72
N GLU A 67 36.67 -20.62 25.12
CA GLU A 67 37.59 -19.51 24.81
C GLU A 67 36.92 -18.34 24.06
N THR A 68 35.95 -18.61 23.18
CA THR A 68 35.25 -17.57 22.41
C THR A 68 34.35 -16.68 23.28
N ILE A 69 33.94 -17.15 24.45
CA ILE A 69 33.16 -16.38 25.43
C ILE A 69 34.03 -15.27 26.03
N GLU A 70 35.28 -15.61 26.40
CA GLU A 70 36.24 -14.66 26.97
C GLU A 70 36.70 -13.64 25.94
N GLU A 71 36.98 -14.08 24.71
CA GLU A 71 37.34 -13.20 23.58
C GLU A 71 36.27 -12.14 23.31
N CYS A 72 34.99 -12.53 23.35
CA CYS A 72 33.87 -11.61 23.18
C CYS A 72 33.57 -10.77 24.43
N LYS A 73 34.28 -10.97 25.56
CA LYS A 73 34.06 -10.25 26.83
C LYS A 73 32.64 -10.38 27.38
N PHE A 74 32.04 -11.56 27.25
CA PHE A 74 30.70 -11.82 27.78
C PHE A 74 30.66 -11.68 29.31
N ASN A 75 29.66 -10.97 29.84
CA ASN A 75 29.52 -10.75 31.28
C ASN A 75 28.50 -11.70 31.92
N ALA A 76 28.97 -12.74 32.62
CA ALA A 76 28.09 -13.72 33.28
C ALA A 76 27.21 -13.15 34.42
N SER A 77 27.55 -11.98 34.96
CA SER A 77 26.82 -11.39 36.09
C SER A 77 25.57 -10.61 35.68
N THR A 78 25.37 -10.31 34.40
CA THR A 78 24.33 -9.38 33.92
C THR A 78 23.24 -10.07 33.11
N GLN A 79 22.19 -9.31 32.77
CA GLN A 79 21.07 -9.80 31.95
C GLN A 79 21.58 -10.11 30.54
N SER A 80 21.12 -11.21 29.95
CA SER A 80 21.41 -11.57 28.56
C SER A 80 20.13 -11.54 27.72
N PHE A 81 20.17 -10.71 26.67
CA PHE A 81 19.13 -10.61 25.65
C PHE A 81 19.56 -11.38 24.41
N VAL A 82 18.69 -12.24 23.91
CA VAL A 82 18.92 -12.98 22.66
C VAL A 82 17.90 -12.50 21.63
N VAL A 83 18.36 -11.72 20.65
CA VAL A 83 17.56 -11.14 19.57
C VAL A 83 17.53 -12.10 18.39
N ILE A 84 16.33 -12.49 17.99
CA ILE A 84 16.10 -13.47 16.93
C ILE A 84 15.25 -12.83 15.84
N HIS A 85 15.87 -12.62 14.66
CA HIS A 85 15.19 -11.99 13.53
C HIS A 85 14.18 -12.92 12.85
N GLY A 86 13.33 -12.33 12.02
CA GLY A 86 12.30 -13.02 11.26
C GLY A 86 12.73 -13.46 9.86
N TRP A 87 11.74 -13.66 9.00
CA TRP A 87 11.94 -13.91 7.57
C TRP A 87 12.56 -12.68 6.90
N THR A 88 13.52 -12.89 6.01
CA THR A 88 14.17 -11.83 5.23
C THR A 88 14.27 -12.25 3.78
N VAL A 89 14.06 -11.32 2.85
CA VAL A 89 14.21 -11.55 1.40
C VAL A 89 15.64 -11.28 0.94
N THR A 90 16.33 -10.38 1.64
CA THR A 90 17.67 -9.93 1.26
C THR A 90 18.76 -10.87 1.74
N GLY A 91 18.46 -11.70 2.76
CA GLY A 91 19.48 -12.46 3.47
C GLY A 91 20.41 -11.58 4.30
N MET A 92 20.01 -10.34 4.58
CA MET A 92 20.69 -9.40 5.46
C MET A 92 19.78 -9.04 6.64
N PHE A 93 20.38 -8.54 7.72
CA PHE A 93 19.64 -7.98 8.85
C PHE A 93 18.85 -6.74 8.44
N GLU A 94 17.65 -6.60 9.00
CA GLU A 94 16.80 -5.43 8.79
C GLU A 94 17.24 -4.26 9.70
N SER A 95 16.92 -3.03 9.30
CA SER A 95 17.38 -1.80 10.00
C SER A 95 16.95 -1.68 11.47
N TRP A 96 15.98 -2.48 11.92
CA TRP A 96 15.52 -2.48 13.30
C TRP A 96 16.45 -3.22 14.24
N VAL A 97 17.24 -4.19 13.76
CA VAL A 97 18.15 -4.99 14.60
C VAL A 97 19.10 -4.09 15.38
N PRO A 98 19.91 -3.22 14.74
CA PRO A 98 20.80 -2.32 15.47
C PRO A 98 20.06 -1.29 16.32
N LYS A 99 18.87 -0.82 15.89
CA LYS A 99 18.03 0.09 16.69
C LYS A 99 17.58 -0.56 18.00
N LEU A 100 17.19 -1.83 17.96
CA LEU A 100 16.82 -2.59 19.15
C LEU A 100 18.02 -2.86 20.05
N VAL A 101 19.17 -3.26 19.47
CA VAL A 101 20.43 -3.45 20.21
C VAL A 101 20.82 -2.17 20.95
N SER A 102 20.81 -1.04 20.26
CA SER A 102 21.12 0.28 20.83
C SER A 102 20.17 0.64 21.98
N ALA A 103 18.86 0.46 21.78
CA ALA A 103 17.87 0.75 22.81
C ALA A 103 17.97 -0.18 24.03
N LEU A 104 18.40 -1.43 23.85
CA LEU A 104 18.66 -2.36 24.95
C LEU A 104 19.87 -1.90 25.78
N TYR A 105 20.96 -1.48 25.12
CA TYR A 105 22.13 -0.94 25.82
C TYR A 105 21.84 0.41 26.50
N GLU A 106 21.03 1.26 25.90
CA GLU A 106 20.60 2.52 26.54
C GLU A 106 19.79 2.24 27.81
N ARG A 107 18.97 1.17 27.81
CA ARG A 107 18.17 0.77 28.96
C ARG A 107 18.93 -0.02 30.02
N GLU A 108 19.82 -0.91 29.60
CA GLU A 108 20.64 -1.80 30.44
C GLU A 108 22.09 -1.82 29.93
N PRO A 109 22.93 -0.82 30.27
CA PRO A 109 24.26 -0.64 29.69
C PRO A 109 25.23 -1.80 29.90
N THR A 110 25.01 -2.63 30.91
CA THR A 110 25.88 -3.76 31.26
C THR A 110 25.36 -5.11 30.74
N ALA A 111 24.23 -5.13 30.01
CA ALA A 111 23.65 -6.38 29.50
C ALA A 111 24.47 -6.99 28.36
N ASN A 112 24.31 -8.29 28.15
CA ASN A 112 24.81 -8.96 26.95
C ASN A 112 23.71 -8.98 25.90
N VAL A 113 23.95 -8.48 24.69
CA VAL A 113 22.99 -8.52 23.59
C VAL A 113 23.53 -9.43 22.49
N ILE A 114 22.96 -10.63 22.37
CA ILE A 114 23.33 -11.64 21.39
C ILE A 114 22.33 -11.60 20.24
N VAL A 115 22.80 -11.40 19.01
CA VAL A 115 21.99 -11.49 17.79
C VAL A 115 22.20 -12.88 17.17
N VAL A 116 21.10 -13.60 16.94
CA VAL A 116 21.12 -14.91 16.29
C VAL A 116 21.05 -14.74 14.79
N ASP A 117 22.12 -15.09 14.08
CA ASP A 117 22.17 -15.14 12.63
C ASP A 117 21.72 -16.53 12.15
N TRP A 118 20.53 -16.54 11.55
CA TRP A 118 20.03 -17.69 10.77
C TRP A 118 19.61 -17.25 9.37
N LEU A 119 20.23 -16.20 8.83
CA LEU A 119 19.86 -15.52 7.58
C LEU A 119 19.78 -16.48 6.38
N THR A 120 20.66 -17.49 6.34
CA THR A 120 20.68 -18.53 5.28
C THR A 120 19.40 -19.37 5.24
N ARG A 121 18.85 -19.71 6.41
CA ARG A 121 17.58 -20.44 6.56
C ARG A 121 16.37 -19.50 6.52
N ALA A 122 16.55 -18.23 6.90
CA ALA A 122 15.49 -17.22 6.86
C ALA A 122 15.19 -16.73 5.45
N ASN A 123 16.20 -16.68 4.56
CA ASN A 123 16.08 -16.24 3.16
C ASN A 123 15.66 -17.35 2.18
N GLN A 124 14.81 -18.26 2.65
CA GLN A 124 14.19 -19.27 1.81
C GLN A 124 12.74 -18.88 1.52
N HIS A 125 12.08 -19.65 0.66
CA HIS A 125 10.64 -19.55 0.47
C HIS A 125 9.91 -19.65 1.82
N TYR A 126 8.93 -18.78 2.08
CA TYR A 126 8.38 -18.57 3.43
C TYR A 126 7.98 -19.87 4.17
N PRO A 127 7.19 -20.80 3.60
CA PRO A 127 6.89 -22.09 4.24
C PRO A 127 8.15 -22.93 4.58
N THR A 128 9.20 -22.83 3.77
CA THR A 128 10.48 -23.51 4.02
C THR A 128 11.21 -22.86 5.19
N SER A 129 11.32 -21.52 5.21
CA SER A 129 11.86 -20.78 6.36
C SER A 129 11.05 -21.01 7.63
N ALA A 130 9.73 -21.10 7.51
CA ALA A 130 8.82 -21.42 8.60
C ALA A 130 9.08 -22.84 9.15
N ALA A 131 9.30 -23.82 8.29
CA ALA A 131 9.70 -25.16 8.72
C ALA A 131 11.08 -25.17 9.42
N TYR A 132 12.01 -24.33 8.97
CA TYR A 132 13.33 -24.18 9.60
C TYR A 132 13.30 -23.57 10.99
N THR A 133 12.20 -22.92 11.41
CA THR A 133 12.08 -22.40 12.77
C THR A 133 12.31 -23.47 13.84
N LYS A 134 11.91 -24.73 13.57
CA LYS A 134 12.19 -25.87 14.46
C LYS A 134 13.69 -26.17 14.60
N LEU A 135 14.42 -26.15 13.48
CA LEU A 135 15.86 -26.42 13.47
C LEU A 135 16.63 -25.28 14.13
N VAL A 136 16.27 -24.03 13.84
CA VAL A 136 16.91 -22.86 14.44
C VAL A 136 16.57 -22.78 15.93
N GLY A 137 15.34 -23.10 16.34
CA GLY A 137 14.95 -23.19 17.75
C GLY A 137 15.80 -24.22 18.51
N ARG A 138 16.09 -25.36 17.87
CA ARG A 138 17.01 -26.38 18.41
C ARG A 138 18.45 -25.85 18.54
N ASP A 139 18.96 -25.14 17.53
CA ASP A 139 20.30 -24.52 17.58
C ASP A 139 20.40 -23.52 18.74
N VAL A 140 19.40 -22.65 18.90
CA VAL A 140 19.32 -21.66 19.99
C VAL A 140 19.21 -22.36 21.36
N ALA A 141 18.40 -23.41 21.49
CA ALA A 141 18.27 -24.16 22.73
C ALA A 141 19.58 -24.83 23.15
N LYS A 142 20.31 -25.45 22.21
CA LYS A 142 21.64 -26.02 22.45
C LYS A 142 22.62 -24.95 22.92
N PHE A 143 22.68 -23.82 22.23
CA PHE A 143 23.56 -22.71 22.58
C PHE A 143 23.25 -22.13 23.96
N VAL A 144 21.98 -21.84 24.25
CA VAL A 144 21.54 -21.30 25.56
C VAL A 144 21.83 -22.28 26.68
N THR A 145 21.58 -23.58 26.46
CA THR A 145 21.88 -24.63 27.46
C THR A 145 23.39 -24.78 27.68
N TRP A 146 24.19 -24.69 26.62
CA TRP A 146 25.65 -24.75 26.71
C TRP A 146 26.23 -23.57 27.47
N ILE A 147 25.92 -22.33 27.07
CA ILE A 147 26.47 -21.13 27.74
C ILE A 147 26.00 -21.05 29.20
N GLN A 148 24.78 -21.50 29.47
CA GLN A 148 24.26 -21.62 30.84
C GLN A 148 25.08 -22.62 31.66
N LYS A 149 25.41 -23.79 31.09
CA LYS A 149 26.19 -24.82 31.77
C LYS A 149 27.64 -24.40 31.99
N GLU A 150 28.30 -23.82 31.00
CA GLU A 150 29.70 -23.39 31.07
C GLU A 150 29.91 -22.27 32.10
N LEU A 151 29.04 -21.26 32.10
CA LEU A 151 29.17 -20.08 32.96
C LEU A 151 28.29 -20.13 34.21
N GLN A 152 27.53 -21.21 34.41
CA GLN A 152 26.54 -21.37 35.49
C GLN A 152 25.56 -20.20 35.58
N LEU A 153 25.06 -19.73 34.41
CA LEU A 153 24.16 -18.59 34.35
C LEU A 153 22.82 -18.90 35.03
N PRO A 154 22.24 -17.95 35.78
CA PRO A 154 20.88 -18.05 36.26
C PRO A 154 19.86 -17.96 35.10
N TRP A 155 18.94 -18.93 35.00
CA TRP A 155 17.90 -18.99 33.96
C TRP A 155 16.96 -17.77 33.97
N ASP A 156 16.84 -17.08 35.11
CA ASP A 156 16.08 -15.84 35.28
C ASP A 156 16.73 -14.61 34.62
N LYS A 157 18.00 -14.71 34.19
CA LYS A 157 18.72 -13.64 33.47
C LYS A 157 18.68 -13.74 31.94
N ILE A 158 17.96 -14.72 31.39
CA ILE A 158 17.88 -14.93 29.94
C ILE A 158 16.52 -14.47 29.41
N HIS A 159 16.53 -13.51 28.47
CA HIS A 159 15.33 -12.99 27.81
C HIS A 159 15.46 -13.13 26.29
N LEU A 160 14.63 -13.98 25.68
CA LEU A 160 14.56 -14.12 24.22
C LEU A 160 13.60 -13.09 23.62
N LEU A 161 14.03 -12.39 22.57
CA LEU A 161 13.29 -11.37 21.85
C LEU A 161 13.14 -11.84 20.40
N GLY A 162 11.97 -12.34 20.04
CA GLY A 162 11.72 -12.91 18.71
C GLY A 162 10.77 -12.06 17.89
N TYR A 163 11.15 -11.74 16.66
CA TYR A 163 10.30 -11.02 15.69
C TYR A 163 9.80 -11.94 14.59
N SER A 164 8.51 -11.88 14.25
CA SER A 164 7.92 -12.66 13.14
C SER A 164 8.20 -14.17 13.28
N LEU A 165 8.87 -14.82 12.31
CA LEU A 165 9.34 -16.22 12.43
C LEU A 165 10.26 -16.44 13.65
N GLY A 166 11.05 -15.44 14.04
CA GLY A 166 11.93 -15.50 15.20
C GLY A 166 11.21 -15.63 16.53
N ALA A 167 9.93 -15.22 16.62
CA ALA A 167 9.10 -15.47 17.79
C ALA A 167 8.80 -16.97 17.99
N HIS A 168 8.59 -17.70 16.90
CA HIS A 168 8.40 -19.16 16.94
C HIS A 168 9.71 -19.88 17.22
N VAL A 169 10.83 -19.40 16.66
CA VAL A 169 12.18 -19.88 17.02
C VAL A 169 12.42 -19.73 18.53
N ALA A 170 12.09 -18.58 19.11
CA ALA A 170 12.21 -18.35 20.54
C ALA A 170 11.34 -19.31 21.38
N GLY A 171 10.11 -19.57 20.92
CA GLY A 171 9.21 -20.53 21.56
C GLY A 171 9.74 -21.95 21.57
N VAL A 172 10.11 -22.46 20.39
CA VAL A 172 10.74 -23.79 20.25
C VAL A 172 12.03 -23.88 21.07
N ALA A 173 12.84 -22.82 21.09
CA ALA A 173 14.05 -22.80 21.90
C ALA A 173 13.74 -22.90 23.39
N GLY A 174 12.74 -22.15 23.87
CA GLY A 174 12.29 -22.19 25.26
C GLY A 174 11.78 -23.57 25.69
N ASP A 175 10.97 -24.23 24.85
CA ASP A 175 10.46 -25.59 25.10
C ASP A 175 11.57 -26.64 25.19
N LEU A 176 12.62 -26.51 24.37
CA LEU A 176 13.74 -27.47 24.32
C LEU A 176 14.83 -27.24 25.37
N THR A 177 14.82 -26.11 26.10
CA THR A 177 15.79 -25.86 27.16
C THR A 177 15.53 -26.72 28.41
N ASN A 178 16.60 -27.10 29.11
CA ASN A 178 16.50 -27.95 30.31
C ASN A 178 15.64 -27.32 31.44
N HIS A 179 15.59 -26.00 31.50
CA HIS A 179 14.78 -25.25 32.46
C HIS A 179 14.11 -24.07 31.76
N LYS A 180 12.92 -23.67 32.24
CA LYS A 180 12.22 -22.50 31.70
C LYS A 180 13.04 -21.22 31.88
N ILE A 181 13.42 -20.62 30.76
CA ILE A 181 14.00 -19.27 30.69
C ILE A 181 13.07 -18.21 31.29
N SER A 182 13.62 -17.07 31.69
CA SER A 182 12.91 -15.98 32.38
C SER A 182 11.75 -15.40 31.59
N ARG A 183 11.99 -15.06 30.33
CA ARG A 183 11.03 -14.32 29.51
C ARG A 183 11.24 -14.56 28.01
N ILE A 184 10.14 -14.70 27.29
CA ILE A 184 10.10 -14.55 25.83
C ILE A 184 9.19 -13.36 25.51
N THR A 185 9.64 -12.46 24.65
CA THR A 185 8.76 -11.45 24.05
C THR A 185 8.60 -11.74 22.57
N GLY A 186 7.35 -11.99 22.16
CA GLY A 186 6.97 -12.18 20.76
C GLY A 186 6.55 -10.86 20.13
N MET A 187 7.33 -10.37 19.17
CA MET A 187 7.04 -9.16 18.41
C MET A 187 6.38 -9.56 17.09
N ASP A 188 5.05 -9.40 17.05
CA ASP A 188 4.15 -9.81 15.96
C ASP A 188 4.49 -11.18 15.36
N PRO A 189 4.36 -12.28 16.13
CA PRO A 189 4.69 -13.62 15.66
C PRO A 189 3.98 -13.96 14.35
N ALA A 190 4.64 -14.72 13.48
CA ALA A 190 4.12 -15.00 12.15
C ALA A 190 2.81 -15.81 12.18
N GLY A 191 1.83 -15.42 11.36
CA GLY A 191 0.53 -16.07 11.26
C GLY A 191 0.51 -17.28 10.32
N PRO A 192 0.93 -17.15 9.05
CA PRO A 192 0.79 -18.22 8.07
C PRO A 192 1.60 -19.44 8.50
N THR A 193 1.02 -20.63 8.34
CA THR A 193 1.52 -21.94 8.86
C THR A 193 1.46 -22.14 10.38
N PHE A 194 1.28 -21.09 11.20
CA PHE A 194 1.35 -21.17 12.67
C PHE A 194 0.00 -20.94 13.38
N GLU A 195 -0.98 -20.31 12.73
CA GLU A 195 -2.30 -20.03 13.32
C GLU A 195 -3.01 -21.31 13.84
N HIS A 196 -2.82 -22.43 13.15
CA HIS A 196 -3.40 -23.74 13.50
C HIS A 196 -2.37 -24.80 13.87
N ALA A 197 -1.10 -24.41 14.01
CA ALA A 197 -0.06 -25.33 14.41
C ALA A 197 -0.11 -25.58 15.93
N ASP A 198 0.42 -26.74 16.33
CA ASP A 198 0.48 -27.19 17.71
C ASP A 198 1.44 -26.35 18.56
N ASP A 199 1.22 -26.36 19.88
CA ASP A 199 2.00 -25.54 20.81
C ASP A 199 3.50 -25.94 20.82
N GLN A 200 3.88 -27.15 20.39
CA GLN A 200 5.27 -27.59 20.26
C GLN A 200 6.01 -27.00 19.04
N SER A 201 5.27 -26.48 18.06
CA SER A 201 5.84 -25.89 16.84
C SER A 201 5.58 -24.39 16.71
N THR A 202 4.93 -23.81 17.72
CA THR A 202 4.56 -22.40 17.77
C THR A 202 5.03 -21.77 19.07
N LEU A 203 4.95 -20.44 19.13
CA LEU A 203 5.16 -19.77 20.40
C LEU A 203 3.96 -20.10 21.29
N SER A 204 4.21 -20.51 22.52
CA SER A 204 3.21 -20.81 23.53
C SER A 204 3.58 -20.17 24.86
N ARG A 205 2.59 -20.06 25.74
CA ARG A 205 2.79 -19.55 27.11
C ARG A 205 3.70 -20.46 27.93
N ASP A 206 3.82 -21.72 27.55
CA ASP A 206 4.56 -22.72 28.31
C ASP A 206 6.07 -22.69 28.04
N ASP A 207 6.51 -22.03 26.97
CA ASP A 207 7.90 -22.00 26.50
C ASP A 207 8.85 -21.21 27.44
N ALA A 208 8.30 -20.38 28.33
CA ALA A 208 9.08 -19.62 29.30
C ALA A 208 8.32 -19.40 30.61
N GLN A 209 9.04 -18.91 31.61
CA GLN A 209 8.44 -18.42 32.84
C GLN A 209 7.44 -17.29 32.58
N PHE A 210 7.69 -16.41 31.61
CA PHE A 210 6.73 -15.39 31.21
C PHE A 210 6.82 -15.12 29.72
N VAL A 211 5.67 -15.00 29.05
CA VAL A 211 5.58 -14.81 27.61
C VAL A 211 4.63 -13.66 27.35
N ASP A 212 5.15 -12.57 26.79
CA ASP A 212 4.36 -11.41 26.38
C ASP A 212 4.45 -11.17 24.88
N VAL A 213 3.31 -10.88 24.27
CA VAL A 213 3.19 -10.87 22.80
C VAL A 213 2.52 -9.57 22.34
N LEU A 214 3.12 -8.93 21.35
CA LEU A 214 2.58 -7.75 20.68
C LEU A 214 2.03 -8.16 19.32
N HIS A 215 0.72 -8.01 19.10
CA HIS A 215 0.05 -8.29 17.84
C HIS A 215 -0.28 -6.99 17.12
N THR A 216 0.41 -6.70 16.02
CA THR A 216 0.32 -5.41 15.33
C THR A 216 -0.12 -5.50 13.87
N ASN A 217 -0.08 -6.69 13.25
CA ASN A 217 -0.52 -6.92 11.87
C ASN A 217 -1.37 -8.19 11.68
N THR A 218 -2.49 -8.29 12.39
CA THR A 218 -3.39 -9.44 12.36
C THR A 218 -4.54 -9.31 11.34
N ARG A 219 -4.39 -8.50 10.30
CA ARG A 219 -5.44 -8.25 9.30
C ARG A 219 -5.55 -9.41 8.32
N GLY A 220 -6.77 -9.94 8.16
CA GLY A 220 -7.06 -11.00 7.18
C GLY A 220 -7.88 -12.13 7.79
N SER A 221 -8.17 -13.16 6.99
CA SER A 221 -8.64 -14.44 7.54
C SER A 221 -7.53 -15.08 8.39
N PRO A 222 -7.87 -15.92 9.39
CA PRO A 222 -6.89 -16.55 10.28
C PRO A 222 -5.67 -17.17 9.56
N ASP A 223 -5.89 -17.88 8.45
CA ASP A 223 -4.80 -18.50 7.66
C ASP A 223 -3.96 -17.54 6.80
N ARG A 224 -4.34 -16.26 6.73
CA ARG A 224 -3.79 -15.29 5.77
C ARG A 224 -3.34 -13.98 6.39
N SER A 225 -3.47 -13.80 7.70
CA SER A 225 -2.86 -12.64 8.38
C SER A 225 -1.36 -12.83 8.51
N ILE A 226 -0.60 -11.76 8.33
CA ILE A 226 0.88 -11.78 8.44
C ILE A 226 1.30 -12.08 9.88
N GLY A 227 0.69 -11.39 10.85
CA GLY A 227 0.80 -11.71 12.27
C GLY A 227 -0.26 -12.72 12.71
N ILE A 228 0.07 -13.53 13.72
CA ILE A 228 -0.84 -14.51 14.32
C ILE A 228 -2.01 -13.81 15.03
N GLN A 229 -3.23 -14.32 14.84
CA GLN A 229 -4.45 -13.76 15.42
C GLN A 229 -4.75 -14.34 16.80
N ARG A 230 -4.58 -15.66 16.97
CA ARG A 230 -4.79 -16.30 18.27
C ARG A 230 -3.78 -15.82 19.32
N PRO A 231 -4.20 -15.73 20.59
CA PRO A 231 -3.27 -15.43 21.67
C PRO A 231 -2.34 -16.62 21.90
N VAL A 232 -1.06 -16.33 22.07
CA VAL A 232 0.03 -17.30 22.25
C VAL A 232 0.84 -17.04 23.52
N GLY A 233 0.64 -15.92 24.21
CA GLY A 233 1.34 -15.57 25.44
C GLY A 233 0.55 -15.76 26.73
N HIS A 234 1.17 -15.34 27.83
CA HIS A 234 0.47 -15.04 29.09
C HIS A 234 -0.33 -13.74 28.96
N ILE A 235 0.28 -12.75 28.32
CA ILE A 235 -0.33 -11.45 28.02
C ILE A 235 -0.15 -11.16 26.52
N ASP A 236 -1.27 -10.98 25.83
CA ASP A 236 -1.32 -10.73 24.39
C ASP A 236 -1.92 -9.33 24.18
N ILE A 237 -1.09 -8.40 23.75
CA ILE A 237 -1.44 -7.00 23.58
C ILE A 237 -1.70 -6.74 22.09
N TYR A 238 -2.82 -6.11 21.78
CA TYR A 238 -3.27 -5.78 20.43
C TYR A 238 -3.34 -4.25 20.26
N PRO A 239 -2.21 -3.55 20.04
CA PRO A 239 -2.18 -2.12 19.77
C PRO A 239 -3.10 -1.76 18.61
N ASN A 240 -3.94 -0.75 18.81
CA ASN A 240 -4.94 -0.27 17.85
C ASN A 240 -5.97 -1.31 17.40
N GLY A 241 -6.14 -2.41 18.15
CA GLY A 241 -6.98 -3.54 17.78
C GLY A 241 -6.22 -4.67 17.08
N GLY A 242 -4.90 -4.51 16.88
CA GLY A 242 -3.96 -5.49 16.37
C GLY A 242 -3.98 -5.70 14.86
N THR A 243 -4.98 -5.17 14.15
CA THR A 243 -5.09 -5.35 12.70
C THR A 243 -4.11 -4.49 11.91
N PHE A 244 -3.95 -3.23 12.31
CA PHE A 244 -3.16 -2.24 11.55
C PHE A 244 -2.80 -1.05 12.45
N GLN A 245 -1.66 -0.42 12.18
CA GLN A 245 -1.10 0.61 13.04
C GLN A 245 -1.20 2.02 12.43
N PRO A 246 -1.49 3.06 13.24
CA PRO A 246 -1.49 4.45 12.77
C PRO A 246 -0.17 4.83 12.09
N GLY A 247 -0.24 5.69 11.07
CA GLY A 247 0.94 6.11 10.29
C GLY A 247 1.42 5.10 9.24
N CYS A 248 0.92 3.86 9.27
CA CYS A 248 1.23 2.88 8.24
C CYS A 248 0.22 2.91 7.08
N ASP A 249 -0.85 3.71 7.17
CA ASP A 249 -1.91 3.74 6.14
C ASP A 249 -1.41 4.46 4.89
N ILE A 250 -1.74 3.89 3.74
CA ILE A 250 -1.20 4.26 2.43
C ILE A 250 -1.38 5.76 2.16
N GLN A 251 -2.48 6.37 2.65
CA GLN A 251 -2.78 7.79 2.48
C GLN A 251 -1.82 8.75 3.20
N ASN A 252 -1.34 8.45 4.42
CA ASN A 252 -0.35 9.28 5.12
C ASN A 252 1.07 9.00 4.63
N THR A 253 1.34 7.77 4.18
CA THR A 253 2.60 7.40 3.55
C THR A 253 2.80 8.12 2.22
N LEU A 254 1.73 8.36 1.47
CA LEU A 254 1.73 9.19 0.26
C LEU A 254 2.25 10.61 0.49
N LEU A 255 1.94 11.18 1.66
CA LEU A 255 2.38 12.52 2.03
C LEU A 255 3.88 12.56 2.35
N GLY A 256 4.42 11.50 2.98
CA GLY A 256 5.86 11.35 3.20
C GLY A 256 6.66 11.09 1.92
N ILE A 257 6.10 10.29 0.99
CA ILE A 257 6.69 10.04 -0.34
C ILE A 257 6.69 11.33 -1.19
N ALA A 258 5.67 12.17 -1.07
CA ALA A 258 5.59 13.46 -1.75
C ALA A 258 6.60 14.50 -1.21
N LEU A 259 7.08 14.35 0.03
CA LEU A 259 8.02 15.27 0.67
C LEU A 259 9.50 14.88 0.47
N GLU A 260 9.83 13.60 0.32
CA GLU A 260 11.24 13.13 0.26
C GLU A 260 11.74 12.56 -1.08
N GLY A 261 10.89 12.48 -2.12
CA GLY A 261 11.33 12.08 -3.47
C GLY A 261 11.94 10.68 -3.56
N ILE A 262 13.04 10.52 -4.31
CA ILE A 262 13.68 9.23 -4.69
C ILE A 262 14.02 8.34 -3.49
N LYS A 263 14.22 8.91 -2.29
CA LYS A 263 14.48 8.14 -1.05
C LYS A 263 13.26 7.34 -0.56
N GLY A 264 12.04 7.69 -0.96
CA GLY A 264 10.81 6.99 -0.57
C GLY A 264 10.60 5.62 -1.23
N LEU A 265 11.26 5.35 -2.37
CA LEU A 265 11.10 4.10 -3.14
C LEU A 265 11.90 2.92 -2.58
N GLN A 266 13.02 3.19 -1.90
CA GLN A 266 13.85 2.15 -1.26
C GLN A 266 13.12 1.45 -0.09
N ASN A 267 12.07 2.08 0.45
CA ASN A 267 11.34 1.62 1.63
C ASN A 267 10.04 0.87 1.31
N MET A 268 9.81 0.41 0.08
CA MET A 268 8.55 -0.29 -0.27
C MET A 268 8.34 -1.64 0.46
N ASP A 269 9.41 -2.40 0.72
CA ASP A 269 9.31 -3.63 1.55
C ASP A 269 9.09 -3.29 3.03
N GLN A 270 9.74 -2.21 3.52
CA GLN A 270 9.52 -1.64 4.84
C GLN A 270 8.09 -1.09 5.00
N LEU A 271 7.46 -0.67 3.91
CA LEU A 271 6.10 -0.15 3.88
C LEU A 271 5.04 -1.25 4.04
N ILE A 272 5.26 -2.43 3.44
CA ILE A 272 4.40 -3.61 3.63
C ILE A 272 4.60 -4.18 5.05
N LYS A 273 5.81 -4.08 5.60
CA LYS A 273 6.17 -4.47 6.97
C LYS A 273 5.86 -3.41 8.02
N CYS A 274 5.45 -2.18 7.69
CA CYS A 274 5.29 -1.08 8.66
C CYS A 274 4.44 -1.46 9.88
N SER A 275 3.26 -2.06 9.66
CA SER A 275 2.42 -2.52 10.78
C SER A 275 3.00 -3.73 11.50
N HIS A 276 3.79 -4.57 10.82
CA HIS A 276 4.44 -5.76 11.37
C HIS A 276 5.62 -5.35 12.28
N GLU A 277 6.55 -4.55 11.74
CA GLU A 277 7.74 -3.99 12.41
C GLU A 277 7.37 -3.02 13.54
N ARG A 278 6.15 -2.44 13.53
CA ARG A 278 5.68 -1.57 14.63
C ARG A 278 5.74 -2.26 15.99
N SER A 279 5.58 -3.57 16.07
CA SER A 279 5.73 -4.33 17.31
C SER A 279 7.11 -4.11 17.96
N ILE A 280 8.18 -4.10 17.16
CA ILE A 280 9.55 -3.84 17.59
C ILE A 280 9.67 -2.38 18.04
N HIS A 281 9.18 -1.42 17.25
CA HIS A 281 9.26 -0.01 17.62
C HIS A 281 8.46 0.34 18.89
N LEU A 282 7.33 -0.31 19.13
CA LEU A 282 6.59 -0.18 20.40
C LEU A 282 7.38 -0.75 21.57
N PHE A 283 8.13 -1.83 21.35
CA PHE A 283 9.04 -2.37 22.36
C PHE A 283 10.24 -1.43 22.62
N ILE A 284 10.86 -0.88 21.57
CA ILE A 284 11.93 0.12 21.67
C ILE A 284 11.44 1.36 22.44
N ASP A 285 10.26 1.90 22.10
CA ASP A 285 9.65 3.02 22.83
C ASP A 285 9.50 2.72 24.33
N SER A 286 9.15 1.47 24.68
CA SER A 286 9.03 1.06 26.08
C SER A 286 10.36 0.98 26.83
N LEU A 287 11.47 0.78 26.12
CA LEU A 287 12.83 0.79 26.66
C LEU A 287 13.28 2.24 26.91
N LEU A 288 13.10 3.11 25.93
CA LEU A 288 13.59 4.49 25.96
C LEU A 288 12.71 5.41 26.84
N ASN A 289 11.39 5.32 26.72
CA ASN A 289 10.45 6.25 27.37
C ASN A 289 9.93 5.75 28.73
N THR A 290 10.83 5.59 29.70
CA THR A 290 10.51 5.04 31.03
C THR A 290 9.53 5.89 31.84
N GLN A 291 9.55 7.21 31.67
CA GLN A 291 8.66 8.14 32.38
C GLN A 291 7.24 8.18 31.81
N GLN A 292 7.07 7.81 30.53
CA GLN A 292 5.81 7.92 29.81
C GLN A 292 5.43 6.57 29.20
N GLN A 293 5.16 5.58 30.06
CA GLN A 293 4.84 4.24 29.59
C GLN A 293 3.40 4.13 29.06
N SER A 294 3.24 3.39 27.98
CA SER A 294 1.93 3.09 27.38
C SER A 294 1.17 2.03 28.21
N MET A 295 -0.12 2.25 28.41
CA MET A 295 -0.99 1.37 29.19
C MET A 295 -1.91 0.55 28.29
N ALA A 296 -1.90 -0.77 28.46
CA ALA A 296 -2.79 -1.71 27.80
C ALA A 296 -3.91 -2.15 28.75
N TYR A 297 -5.11 -2.35 28.20
CA TYR A 297 -6.32 -2.66 28.97
C TYR A 297 -6.93 -3.99 28.53
N ARG A 298 -7.12 -4.90 29.47
CA ARG A 298 -7.79 -6.18 29.26
C ARG A 298 -9.23 -5.97 28.80
N CYS A 299 -9.58 -6.58 27.69
CA CYS A 299 -10.92 -6.46 27.12
C CYS A 299 -11.33 -7.77 26.42
N ASN A 300 -12.65 -7.99 26.30
CA ASN A 300 -13.17 -9.18 25.63
C ASN A 300 -13.08 -9.08 24.09
N SER A 301 -13.21 -7.87 23.54
CA SER A 301 -13.11 -7.61 22.11
C SER A 301 -12.63 -6.19 21.82
N LYS A 302 -12.12 -5.94 20.61
CA LYS A 302 -11.70 -4.61 20.16
C LYS A 302 -12.88 -3.63 20.11
N GLU A 303 -14.08 -4.10 19.80
CA GLU A 303 -15.31 -3.28 19.74
C GLU A 303 -15.70 -2.79 21.12
N ALA A 304 -15.61 -3.65 22.14
CA ALA A 304 -15.85 -3.26 23.53
C ALA A 304 -14.81 -2.25 24.03
N PHE A 305 -13.55 -2.39 23.59
CA PHE A 305 -12.48 -1.43 23.87
C PHE A 305 -12.74 -0.07 23.20
N ASN A 306 -13.10 -0.05 21.92
CA ASN A 306 -13.42 1.17 21.17
C ASN A 306 -14.67 1.90 21.73
N LYS A 307 -15.55 1.20 22.45
CA LYS A 307 -16.65 1.80 23.23
C LYS A 307 -16.21 2.36 24.59
N GLY A 308 -14.93 2.28 24.94
CA GLY A 308 -14.35 2.75 26.20
C GLY A 308 -14.68 1.88 27.42
N LEU A 309 -15.26 0.69 27.23
CA LEU A 309 -15.81 -0.11 28.34
C LEU A 309 -14.75 -0.79 29.21
N CYS A 310 -13.50 -0.83 28.75
CA CYS A 310 -12.44 -1.67 29.30
C CYS A 310 -11.32 -0.91 30.06
N LEU A 311 -11.44 0.39 30.29
CA LEU A 311 -10.39 1.24 30.89
C LEU A 311 -10.20 1.05 32.41
N ASN A 312 -10.36 -0.15 32.98
CA ASN A 312 -10.25 -0.41 34.41
C ASN A 312 -8.93 -1.12 34.74
N CYS A 313 -8.21 -0.67 35.76
CA CYS A 313 -6.95 -1.28 36.20
C CYS A 313 -7.08 -2.30 37.35
N ARG A 314 -8.25 -2.42 37.99
CA ARG A 314 -8.43 -3.33 39.13
C ARG A 314 -8.13 -4.79 38.76
N LYS A 315 -7.45 -5.52 39.65
CA LYS A 315 -7.12 -6.96 39.48
C LYS A 315 -6.37 -7.25 38.17
N ASN A 316 -5.32 -6.48 37.88
CA ASN A 316 -4.46 -6.66 36.69
C ASN A 316 -5.25 -6.57 35.37
N ARG A 317 -6.32 -5.78 35.34
CA ARG A 317 -7.08 -5.50 34.10
C ARG A 317 -6.41 -4.44 33.23
N CYS A 318 -5.34 -3.81 33.71
CA CYS A 318 -4.45 -3.04 32.86
C CYS A 318 -3.00 -3.46 33.15
N ASN A 319 -2.12 -3.25 32.18
CA ASN A 319 -0.70 -3.50 32.30
C ASN A 319 0.09 -2.52 31.44
N LYS A 320 1.40 -2.43 31.66
CA LYS A 320 2.32 -1.64 30.83
C LYS A 320 2.64 -2.41 29.55
N LEU A 321 2.80 -1.70 28.44
CA LEU A 321 3.30 -2.28 27.19
C LEU A 321 4.84 -2.40 27.25
N GLY A 322 5.37 -3.53 26.77
CA GLY A 322 6.81 -3.72 26.52
C GLY A 322 7.63 -4.10 27.74
N TYR A 323 8.82 -3.51 27.91
CA TYR A 323 9.85 -4.02 28.83
C TYR A 323 9.40 -4.04 30.30
N ASN A 324 8.78 -2.98 30.81
CA ASN A 324 8.32 -2.87 32.21
C ASN A 324 6.94 -3.51 32.47
N ILE A 325 6.51 -4.47 31.65
CA ILE A 325 5.26 -5.20 31.87
C ILE A 325 5.28 -5.93 33.22
N ASN A 326 4.16 -5.89 33.95
CA ASN A 326 4.01 -6.70 35.16
C ASN A 326 3.81 -8.16 34.75
N LYS A 327 4.68 -9.07 35.20
CA LYS A 327 4.71 -10.50 34.85
C LYS A 327 3.55 -11.29 35.49
N VAL A 328 2.32 -10.96 35.12
CA VAL A 328 1.09 -11.57 35.67
C VAL A 328 0.77 -12.86 34.92
N ARG A 329 0.66 -13.97 35.63
CA ARG A 329 0.29 -15.28 35.07
C ARG A 329 -1.16 -15.61 35.43
N THR A 330 -1.95 -15.94 34.43
CA THR A 330 -3.36 -16.34 34.60
C THR A 330 -3.63 -17.68 33.91
N THR A 331 -4.67 -18.38 34.37
CA THR A 331 -5.07 -19.70 33.82
C THR A 331 -5.44 -19.66 32.33
N ARG A 332 -5.90 -18.50 31.85
CA ARG A 332 -6.15 -18.23 30.43
C ARG A 332 -5.31 -17.05 29.98
N SER A 333 -4.89 -17.03 28.72
CA SER A 333 -4.26 -15.85 28.11
C SER A 333 -5.16 -14.62 28.27
N THR A 334 -4.53 -13.47 28.46
CA THR A 334 -5.20 -12.18 28.61
C THR A 334 -5.01 -11.31 27.38
N LYS A 335 -6.10 -11.12 26.62
CA LYS A 335 -6.15 -10.13 25.53
C LYS A 335 -6.25 -8.71 26.09
N MET A 336 -5.30 -7.86 25.74
CA MET A 336 -5.25 -6.45 26.11
C MET A 336 -5.22 -5.54 24.88
N PHE A 337 -5.76 -4.34 24.99
CA PHE A 337 -5.87 -3.38 23.89
C PHE A 337 -5.44 -1.98 24.36
N LEU A 338 -4.91 -1.20 23.44
CA LEU A 338 -4.61 0.22 23.61
C LEU A 338 -4.71 0.93 22.25
N LYS A 339 -4.73 2.25 22.25
CA LYS A 339 -4.44 3.08 21.08
C LYS A 339 -3.02 3.63 21.17
N THR A 340 -2.45 4.02 20.03
CA THR A 340 -1.12 4.64 19.96
C THR A 340 -1.13 5.79 18.96
N ARG A 341 -0.06 6.60 19.00
CA ARG A 341 0.28 7.53 17.92
C ARG A 341 0.85 6.78 16.71
N ASP A 342 1.05 7.52 15.63
CA ASP A 342 1.69 7.10 14.38
C ASP A 342 3.22 7.15 14.42
N MET A 343 3.78 7.98 15.30
CA MET A 343 5.22 8.12 15.53
C MET A 343 5.59 8.07 17.01
N MET A 344 6.85 7.73 17.29
CA MET A 344 7.43 7.69 18.64
C MET A 344 7.56 9.13 19.20
N PRO A 345 7.29 9.39 20.49
CA PRO A 345 6.77 8.47 21.50
C PRO A 345 5.31 8.08 21.25
N TYR A 346 4.98 6.80 21.38
CA TYR A 346 3.68 6.26 20.93
C TYR A 346 2.51 6.44 21.91
N LYS A 347 2.81 6.88 23.14
CA LYS A 347 1.82 7.01 24.21
C LYS A 347 0.68 7.95 23.83
N VAL A 348 -0.54 7.53 24.21
CA VAL A 348 -1.74 8.37 24.27
C VAL A 348 -2.45 8.15 25.60
N PHE A 349 -3.27 9.12 26.00
CA PHE A 349 -4.17 9.05 27.14
C PHE A 349 -5.57 8.63 26.70
N HIS A 350 -6.19 7.70 27.41
CA HIS A 350 -7.46 7.07 27.07
C HIS A 350 -8.60 7.59 27.93
N TYR A 351 -9.66 8.07 27.30
CA TYR A 351 -10.85 8.60 27.96
C TYR A 351 -12.10 7.88 27.47
N GLN A 352 -12.85 7.28 28.38
CA GLN A 352 -14.20 6.81 28.10
C GLN A 352 -15.16 7.98 28.29
N VAL A 353 -15.90 8.33 27.26
CA VAL A 353 -16.96 9.33 27.32
C VAL A 353 -18.31 8.63 27.21
N LYS A 354 -19.20 8.89 28.17
CA LYS A 354 -20.55 8.31 28.23
C LYS A 354 -21.59 9.41 28.43
N MET A 355 -22.57 9.48 27.54
CA MET A 355 -23.66 10.45 27.59
C MET A 355 -24.97 9.87 27.08
N HIS A 356 -26.08 10.46 27.51
CA HIS A 356 -27.42 10.09 27.05
C HIS A 356 -27.96 11.17 26.11
N PHE A 357 -28.41 10.74 24.93
CA PHE A 357 -28.95 11.63 23.90
C PHE A 357 -30.47 11.61 23.98
N PHE A 358 -31.08 12.63 24.58
CA PHE A 358 -32.53 12.75 24.64
C PHE A 358 -33.06 13.35 23.33
N SER A 359 -34.11 12.76 22.76
CA SER A 359 -34.81 13.28 21.58
C SER A 359 -36.32 13.17 21.77
N LYS A 360 -37.04 14.19 21.31
CA LYS A 360 -38.52 14.16 21.24
C LYS A 360 -38.99 13.33 20.05
N ASP A 361 -38.25 13.38 18.95
CA ASP A 361 -38.54 12.66 17.71
C ASP A 361 -37.70 11.37 17.62
N PRO A 362 -38.20 10.30 16.96
CA PRO A 362 -37.44 9.07 16.75
C PRO A 362 -36.34 9.29 15.71
N LEU A 363 -35.23 9.90 16.13
CA LEU A 363 -34.06 10.18 15.31
C LEU A 363 -33.04 9.04 15.40
N SER A 364 -32.52 8.62 14.25
CA SER A 364 -31.46 7.61 14.12
C SER A 364 -30.54 8.01 12.98
N PHE A 365 -29.27 8.21 13.29
CA PHE A 365 -28.23 8.53 12.32
C PHE A 365 -27.11 7.52 12.37
N THR A 366 -26.48 7.24 11.22
CA THR A 366 -25.31 6.39 11.12
C THR A 366 -24.10 7.21 10.71
N GLU A 367 -22.91 6.80 11.17
CA GLU A 367 -21.61 7.38 10.76
C GLU A 367 -21.53 8.91 10.86
N GLN A 368 -21.89 9.47 12.01
CA GLN A 368 -21.93 10.92 12.21
C GLN A 368 -20.58 11.49 12.68
N PRO A 369 -20.04 12.54 12.04
CA PRO A 369 -18.81 13.19 12.48
C PRO A 369 -19.07 14.14 13.65
N LEU A 370 -18.30 13.98 14.73
CA LEU A 370 -18.31 14.85 15.90
C LEU A 370 -16.89 15.29 16.26
N LYS A 371 -16.78 16.42 16.94
CA LYS A 371 -15.54 16.91 17.54
C LYS A 371 -15.72 17.09 19.03
N ILE A 372 -14.69 16.72 19.80
CA ILE A 372 -14.65 16.92 21.25
C ILE A 372 -13.39 17.70 21.64
N SER A 373 -13.56 18.72 22.48
CA SER A 373 -12.45 19.48 23.06
C SER A 373 -12.38 19.22 24.56
N LEU A 374 -11.18 18.96 25.05
CA LEU A 374 -10.89 18.62 26.44
C LEU A 374 -9.96 19.67 27.03
N TYR A 375 -10.38 20.31 28.12
CA TYR A 375 -9.59 21.31 28.85
C TYR A 375 -9.35 20.82 30.28
N GLY A 376 -8.11 20.85 30.73
CA GLY A 376 -7.74 20.45 32.08
C GLY A 376 -6.82 21.46 32.76
N THR A 377 -6.29 21.07 33.90
CA THR A 377 -5.42 21.94 34.73
C THR A 377 -4.05 22.20 34.11
N ASN A 378 -3.54 21.26 33.32
CA ASN A 378 -2.15 21.30 32.84
C ASN A 378 -2.08 21.71 31.36
N ALA A 379 -3.06 21.30 30.57
CA ALA A 379 -3.11 21.55 29.13
C ALA A 379 -4.54 21.38 28.60
N GLU A 380 -4.71 21.63 27.31
CA GLU A 380 -5.95 21.43 26.57
C GLU A 380 -5.68 20.78 25.21
N LYS A 381 -6.69 20.08 24.69
CA LYS A 381 -6.70 19.56 23.32
C LYS A 381 -8.07 19.82 22.71
N GLU A 382 -8.10 20.68 21.71
CA GLU A 382 -9.33 21.07 21.02
C GLU A 382 -9.60 20.22 19.78
N ASP A 383 -10.88 20.17 19.38
CA ASP A 383 -11.37 19.66 18.10
C ASP A 383 -10.90 18.23 17.76
N ILE A 384 -10.82 17.34 18.76
CA ILE A 384 -10.47 15.93 18.55
C ILE A 384 -11.60 15.29 17.71
N PRO A 385 -11.32 14.90 16.45
CA PRO A 385 -12.35 14.38 15.57
C PRO A 385 -12.64 12.91 15.90
N PHE A 386 -13.92 12.53 15.88
CA PHE A 386 -14.32 11.12 15.97
C PHE A 386 -15.65 10.89 15.23
N VAL A 387 -15.83 9.68 14.72
CA VAL A 387 -17.06 9.28 14.00
C VAL A 387 -17.90 8.37 14.89
N MET A 388 -19.17 8.73 15.08
CA MET A 388 -20.14 7.94 15.82
C MET A 388 -20.84 6.95 14.88
N PRO A 389 -20.68 5.63 15.05
CA PRO A 389 -21.27 4.65 14.13
C PRO A 389 -22.79 4.70 14.09
N VAL A 390 -23.43 4.88 15.25
CA VAL A 390 -24.88 4.95 15.39
C VAL A 390 -25.21 5.99 16.48
N LEU A 391 -26.04 6.97 16.13
CA LEU A 391 -26.51 8.03 17.01
C LEU A 391 -28.05 8.00 17.08
N ASN A 392 -28.56 7.34 18.11
CA ASN A 392 -30.00 7.13 18.31
C ASN A 392 -30.56 8.02 19.42
N GLY A 393 -31.75 8.56 19.20
CA GLY A 393 -32.52 9.25 20.22
C GLY A 393 -32.90 8.33 21.38
N ASN A 394 -32.91 8.91 22.58
CA ASN A 394 -33.23 8.26 23.85
C ASN A 394 -32.33 7.06 24.19
N THR A 395 -31.08 7.11 23.73
CA THR A 395 -30.08 6.07 24.02
C THR A 395 -28.87 6.62 24.77
N THR A 396 -28.26 5.75 25.59
CA THR A 396 -26.98 6.07 26.24
C THR A 396 -25.85 5.47 25.44
N LEU A 397 -24.96 6.31 24.92
CA LEU A 397 -23.81 5.87 24.14
C LEU A 397 -22.52 6.03 24.94
N SER A 398 -21.56 5.17 24.64
CA SER A 398 -20.23 5.15 25.25
C SER A 398 -19.21 4.93 24.15
N PHE A 399 -18.18 5.76 24.12
CA PHE A 399 -17.12 5.72 23.12
C PHE A 399 -15.77 6.08 23.75
N LEU A 400 -14.70 5.66 23.09
CA LEU A 400 -13.33 5.93 23.49
C LEU A 400 -12.82 7.18 22.76
N ILE A 401 -12.20 8.09 23.49
CA ILE A 401 -11.45 9.24 22.99
C ILE A 401 -10.01 9.12 23.45
N THR A 402 -9.08 9.55 22.61
CA THR A 402 -7.64 9.50 22.92
C THR A 402 -6.96 10.81 22.56
N THR A 403 -5.94 11.18 23.33
CA THR A 403 -5.13 12.37 23.09
C THR A 403 -3.66 12.11 23.43
N ASP A 404 -2.77 12.76 22.71
CA ASP A 404 -1.32 12.75 22.89
C ASP A 404 -0.84 13.72 23.99
N VAL A 405 -1.73 14.57 24.52
CA VAL A 405 -1.39 15.58 25.52
C VAL A 405 -1.79 15.14 26.92
N ALA A 406 -0.91 15.38 27.90
CA ALA A 406 -1.21 15.17 29.32
C ALA A 406 -2.06 16.33 29.87
N ILE A 407 -3.37 16.28 29.62
CA ILE A 407 -4.33 17.35 29.95
C ILE A 407 -4.42 17.65 31.47
N GLY A 408 -4.08 16.68 32.32
CA GLY A 408 -4.25 16.80 33.77
C GLY A 408 -5.70 16.54 34.20
N ASP A 409 -6.14 17.22 35.26
CA ASP A 409 -7.51 17.07 35.75
C ASP A 409 -8.49 17.80 34.84
N LEU A 410 -9.41 17.06 34.21
CA LEU A 410 -10.40 17.61 33.28
C LEU A 410 -11.37 18.57 33.98
N MET A 411 -11.53 19.76 33.41
CA MET A 411 -12.35 20.86 33.93
C MET A 411 -13.53 21.20 33.01
N ILE A 412 -13.29 21.25 31.70
CA ILE A 412 -14.29 21.61 30.69
C ILE A 412 -14.24 20.62 29.53
N VAL A 413 -15.41 20.24 29.01
CA VAL A 413 -15.56 19.43 27.81
C VAL A 413 -16.50 20.17 26.85
N LYS A 414 -16.06 20.37 25.60
CA LYS A 414 -16.93 20.89 24.53
C LYS A 414 -17.22 19.78 23.52
N LEU A 415 -18.43 19.77 22.99
CA LEU A 415 -18.85 18.80 21.97
C LEU A 415 -19.52 19.52 20.80
N ARG A 416 -19.05 19.25 19.58
CA ARG A 416 -19.58 19.81 18.33
C ARG A 416 -20.04 18.68 17.42
N TRP A 417 -21.19 18.84 16.77
CA TRP A 417 -21.70 17.91 15.76
C TRP A 417 -21.50 18.53 14.37
N GLU A 418 -20.65 17.92 13.54
CA GLU A 418 -20.32 18.45 12.22
C GLU A 418 -21.41 18.15 11.17
N LYS A 419 -21.38 18.91 10.07
CA LYS A 419 -22.28 18.80 8.93
C LYS A 419 -21.55 18.13 7.77
N ASP A 420 -22.15 17.13 7.12
CA ASP A 420 -21.49 16.33 6.07
C ASP A 420 -21.38 17.08 4.71
N SER A 421 -21.99 18.26 4.59
CA SER A 421 -22.03 19.02 3.32
C SER A 421 -22.29 20.52 3.53
N ILE A 422 -21.73 21.36 2.64
CA ILE A 422 -22.01 22.81 2.60
C ILE A 422 -23.50 23.08 2.29
N ILE A 423 -24.16 22.17 1.56
CA ILE A 423 -25.61 22.17 1.31
C ILE A 423 -26.19 20.84 1.79
N SER A 424 -26.96 20.85 2.88
CA SER A 424 -27.67 19.66 3.38
C SER A 424 -29.17 19.92 3.29
N TRP A 425 -29.93 18.97 2.76
CA TRP A 425 -31.40 19.04 2.63
C TRP A 425 -32.11 19.22 3.99
N SER A 426 -31.40 19.06 5.12
CA SER A 426 -31.89 19.33 6.48
C SER A 426 -32.14 20.81 6.77
N ASP A 427 -31.58 21.75 6.01
CA ASP A 427 -31.81 23.18 6.23
C ASP A 427 -33.24 23.61 5.80
N PHE A 428 -33.92 22.78 5.01
CA PHE A 428 -35.31 22.96 4.58
C PHE A 428 -36.35 22.31 5.50
N TRP A 429 -35.94 21.35 6.36
CA TRP A 429 -36.84 20.49 7.15
C TRP A 429 -36.51 20.47 8.66
N GLY A 430 -35.88 21.53 9.16
CA GLY A 430 -35.55 21.70 10.58
C GLY A 430 -34.27 20.97 11.02
N SER A 431 -33.47 21.63 11.86
CA SER A 431 -32.23 21.05 12.39
C SER A 431 -32.53 19.92 13.37
N SER A 432 -32.05 18.71 13.07
CA SER A 432 -32.07 17.60 14.01
C SER A 432 -31.22 17.96 15.24
N ARG A 433 -31.80 17.81 16.44
CA ARG A 433 -31.17 18.19 17.71
C ARG A 433 -31.30 17.10 18.76
N PHE A 434 -30.25 16.95 19.57
CA PHE A 434 -30.28 16.11 20.76
C PHE A 434 -30.07 16.97 22.02
N HIS A 435 -30.69 16.57 23.13
CA HIS A 435 -30.48 17.22 24.42
C HIS A 435 -29.60 16.32 25.29
N ILE A 436 -28.57 16.90 25.92
CA ILE A 436 -27.63 16.17 26.76
C ILE A 436 -27.66 16.79 28.17
N ARG A 437 -28.01 15.97 29.16
CA ARG A 437 -28.14 16.42 30.56
C ARG A 437 -26.85 16.33 31.36
N LYS A 438 -26.13 15.23 31.20
CA LYS A 438 -24.88 14.94 31.92
C LYS A 438 -23.94 14.17 31.01
N LEU A 439 -22.66 14.46 31.10
CA LEU A 439 -21.57 13.78 30.42
C LEU A 439 -20.67 13.14 31.47
N ARG A 440 -20.33 11.87 31.34
CA ARG A 440 -19.44 11.16 32.28
C ARG A 440 -18.16 10.80 31.56
N VAL A 441 -17.02 11.27 32.07
CA VAL A 441 -15.70 10.91 31.55
C VAL A 441 -14.97 10.04 32.57
N LYS A 442 -14.33 8.97 32.09
CA LYS A 442 -13.39 8.18 32.87
C LYS A 442 -12.02 8.19 32.18
N SER A 443 -10.98 8.59 32.91
CA SER A 443 -9.60 8.44 32.44
C SER A 443 -9.08 7.03 32.73
N GLY A 444 -8.43 6.42 31.75
CA GLY A 444 -7.78 5.13 31.86
C GLY A 444 -6.47 5.20 32.64
N GLU A 445 -5.67 6.24 32.47
CA GLU A 445 -4.34 6.35 33.07
C GLU A 445 -4.43 6.75 34.53
N THR A 446 -5.25 7.75 34.87
CA THR A 446 -5.41 8.23 36.25
C THR A 446 -6.49 7.47 37.02
N GLN A 447 -7.27 6.61 36.33
CA GLN A 447 -8.45 5.92 36.87
C GLN A 447 -9.53 6.85 37.45
N SER A 448 -9.44 8.16 37.19
CA SER A 448 -10.41 9.15 37.66
C SER A 448 -11.75 9.03 36.91
N LYS A 449 -12.83 9.40 37.58
CA LYS A 449 -14.17 9.48 37.01
C LYS A 449 -14.74 10.83 37.35
N VAL A 450 -15.21 11.55 36.35
CA VAL A 450 -15.71 12.92 36.50
C VAL A 450 -17.04 13.04 35.77
N ILE A 451 -18.00 13.70 36.41
CA ILE A 451 -19.28 14.06 35.82
C ILE A 451 -19.22 15.53 35.40
N PHE A 452 -19.74 15.83 34.22
CA PHE A 452 -19.86 17.17 33.67
C PHE A 452 -21.34 17.50 33.44
N SER A 453 -21.71 18.73 33.82
CA SER A 453 -23.04 19.31 33.60
C SER A 453 -22.94 20.41 32.55
N PRO A 454 -24.02 20.69 31.79
CA PRO A 454 -24.11 21.84 30.91
C PRO A 454 -23.70 23.13 31.64
N LYS A 455 -22.97 24.01 30.96
CA LYS A 455 -22.57 25.33 31.50
C LYS A 455 -23.79 26.19 31.84
N GLU A 456 -24.81 26.13 30.98
CA GLU A 456 -26.04 26.93 31.08
C GLU A 456 -27.26 26.02 30.93
N GLY A 457 -28.23 26.14 31.85
CA GLY A 457 -29.47 25.36 31.84
C GLY A 457 -29.35 23.90 32.35
N GLU A 458 -30.46 23.17 32.31
CA GLU A 458 -30.48 21.75 32.69
C GLU A 458 -29.97 20.82 31.56
N PHE A 459 -30.11 21.24 30.30
CA PHE A 459 -29.74 20.48 29.13
C PHE A 459 -28.89 21.34 28.17
N SER A 460 -27.83 20.74 27.61
CA SER A 460 -27.12 21.30 26.46
C SER A 460 -27.74 20.77 25.18
N TYR A 461 -27.92 21.65 24.19
CA TYR A 461 -28.51 21.32 22.89
C TYR A 461 -27.40 21.05 21.88
N LEU A 462 -27.26 19.78 21.46
CA LEU A 462 -26.34 19.39 20.40
C LEU A 462 -27.08 19.43 19.07
N VAL A 463 -26.79 20.44 18.26
CA VAL A 463 -27.41 20.68 16.96
C VAL A 463 -26.40 20.38 15.85
N ARG A 464 -26.83 19.65 14.81
CA ARG A 464 -25.96 19.33 13.68
C ARG A 464 -25.55 20.60 12.93
N GLY A 465 -24.25 20.83 12.79
CA GLY A 465 -23.69 22.06 12.21
C GLY A 465 -23.89 23.31 13.08
N GLY A 466 -24.31 23.16 14.33
CA GLY A 466 -24.51 24.25 15.29
C GLY A 466 -23.28 24.53 16.16
N GLU A 467 -23.47 25.39 17.16
CA GLU A 467 -22.43 25.77 18.13
C GLU A 467 -22.04 24.64 19.10
N ASP A 468 -20.94 24.85 19.82
CA ASP A 468 -20.40 23.90 20.79
C ASP A 468 -21.33 23.74 22.00
N SER A 469 -21.68 22.50 22.30
CA SER A 469 -22.24 22.13 23.59
C SER A 469 -21.15 22.12 24.66
N VAL A 470 -21.22 23.05 25.62
CA VAL A 470 -20.20 23.22 26.66
C VAL A 470 -20.63 22.59 27.98
N PHE A 471 -19.77 21.75 28.54
CA PHE A 471 -19.97 21.08 29.82
C PHE A 471 -18.83 21.39 30.79
N VAL A 472 -19.17 21.69 32.04
CA VAL A 472 -18.21 22.01 33.11
C VAL A 472 -18.29 20.94 34.20
N LYS A 473 -17.16 20.63 34.82
CA LYS A 473 -17.05 19.66 35.92
C LYS A 473 -18.09 19.95 37.01
N SER A 474 -18.94 18.97 37.30
CA SER A 474 -20.01 19.08 38.28
C SER A 474 -19.45 19.13 39.70
N ARG A 475 -20.00 19.99 40.56
CA ARG A 475 -19.61 20.10 41.99
C ARG A 475 -19.98 18.87 42.85
N GLU A 476 -20.72 17.91 42.31
CA GLU A 476 -21.22 16.72 43.04
C GLU A 476 -20.14 15.65 43.32
N ASP A 477 -18.93 15.77 42.78
CA ASP A 477 -17.85 14.75 42.89
C ASP A 477 -16.92 14.88 44.12
N THR A 478 -17.17 15.80 45.07
CA THR A 478 -16.41 15.84 46.34
C THR A 478 -16.85 14.80 47.38
N VAL A 479 -17.90 14.00 47.13
CA VAL A 479 -18.37 13.02 48.11
C VAL A 479 -18.12 11.59 47.63
N SER A 480 -16.96 11.06 48.02
CA SER A 480 -16.66 9.63 47.92
C SER A 480 -17.72 8.81 48.66
N ARG A 481 -18.05 7.64 48.12
CA ARG A 481 -18.99 6.68 48.73
C ARG A 481 -18.53 6.19 50.11
N LYS A 482 -17.26 6.40 50.49
CA LYS A 482 -16.75 6.20 51.85
C LYS A 482 -17.27 7.26 52.85
N ASP A 483 -17.46 8.50 52.40
CA ASP A 483 -18.00 9.57 53.26
C ASP A 483 -19.52 9.48 53.38
N LYS A 484 -20.22 8.91 52.39
CA LYS A 484 -21.66 8.59 52.52
C LYS A 484 -21.98 7.49 53.54
N LEU A 485 -21.00 6.65 53.89
CA LEU A 485 -21.15 5.65 54.97
C LEU A 485 -20.68 6.19 56.33
N ALA A 486 -19.84 7.23 56.35
CA ALA A 486 -19.55 8.01 57.56
C ALA A 486 -20.67 9.01 57.90
N TYR A 487 -21.44 9.48 56.91
CA TYR A 487 -22.55 10.42 57.10
C TYR A 487 -23.88 9.75 57.52
N ASN A 488 -24.01 8.43 57.35
CA ASN A 488 -25.18 7.67 57.81
C ASN A 488 -25.01 7.03 59.20
N CYS A 489 -23.96 7.40 59.94
CA CYS A 489 -23.82 7.11 61.37
C CYS A 489 -23.75 8.38 62.25
N ILE A 490 -24.03 9.57 61.69
CA ILE A 490 -24.18 10.81 62.46
C ILE A 490 -25.36 11.59 61.88
N TYR A 491 -26.58 11.10 62.13
CA TYR A 491 -27.84 11.85 62.30
C TYR A 491 -29.00 10.84 62.45
N SER A 492 -28.90 10.05 63.51
CA SER A 492 -30.05 9.54 64.24
C SER A 492 -29.85 10.03 65.66
N SER A 493 -30.92 10.56 66.27
CA SER A 493 -31.02 11.21 67.59
C SER A 493 -30.60 12.67 67.69
N ALA A 494 -31.61 13.54 67.60
CA ALA A 494 -31.65 14.79 68.35
C ALA A 494 -31.68 14.47 69.86
N PRO A 495 -31.05 15.29 70.73
CA PRO A 495 -31.42 15.35 72.13
C PRO A 495 -32.23 16.61 72.42
N GLN A 496 -33.37 16.41 73.08
CA GLN A 496 -34.01 17.43 73.88
C GLN A 496 -33.11 17.83 75.07
N THR A 497 -33.35 19.06 75.51
CA THR A 497 -32.96 19.76 76.75
C THR A 497 -32.52 18.92 77.96
N GLN A 498 -31.60 19.50 78.73
CA GLN A 498 -31.14 19.13 80.08
C GLN A 498 -32.11 18.30 80.94
N THR A 499 -31.60 17.21 81.56
CA THR A 499 -31.49 17.10 83.04
C THR A 499 -30.56 15.93 83.45
N SER A 500 -29.62 16.27 84.34
CA SER A 500 -28.98 15.48 85.41
C SER A 500 -28.46 14.03 85.23
N SER A 501 -27.20 13.89 85.67
CA SER A 501 -26.69 12.88 86.63
C SER A 501 -25.78 11.75 86.13
N GLN A 502 -24.54 11.81 86.64
CA GLN A 502 -23.72 10.78 87.27
C GLN A 502 -23.16 9.56 86.47
N ASN A 503 -21.83 9.40 86.62
CA ASN A 503 -21.01 8.17 86.77
C ASN A 503 -21.08 7.12 85.64
N GLY A 504 -19.99 6.58 85.06
CA GLY A 504 -18.55 6.69 85.22
C GLY A 504 -17.86 5.63 84.33
N ARG A 505 -16.56 5.83 84.02
CA ARG A 505 -15.44 4.86 83.80
C ARG A 505 -15.76 3.48 83.17
N HIS A 506 -15.06 2.90 82.19
CA HIS A 506 -13.65 2.82 81.75
C HIS A 506 -13.70 1.98 80.43
N LEU A 507 -12.79 1.94 79.44
CA LEU A 507 -11.33 1.89 79.39
C LEU A 507 -10.82 2.18 77.94
N LYS A 508 -9.62 2.77 77.88
CA LYS A 508 -8.75 3.22 76.76
C LYS A 508 -7.98 2.06 76.08
N PRO A 509 -6.98 2.27 75.16
CA PRO A 509 -6.67 3.37 74.21
C PRO A 509 -6.15 2.87 72.82
N LEU A 510 -5.94 3.77 71.84
CA LEU A 510 -4.59 4.13 71.32
C LEU A 510 -4.68 5.18 70.19
N THR A 511 -3.88 6.21 70.38
CA THR A 511 -3.73 7.47 69.65
C THR A 511 -2.76 7.39 68.47
N ALA A 512 -3.01 8.17 67.41
CA ALA A 512 -1.98 8.95 66.72
C ALA A 512 -2.63 10.09 65.89
N HIS A 513 -2.32 11.33 66.27
CA HIS A 513 -2.47 12.54 65.45
C HIS A 513 -1.38 12.59 64.38
N ILE A 514 -1.56 13.37 63.30
CA ILE A 514 -0.55 14.29 62.76
C ILE A 514 -1.19 15.28 61.75
N HIS A 515 -0.84 16.54 61.97
CA HIS A 515 -1.02 17.75 61.15
C HIS A 515 -0.15 17.71 59.89
N CYS A 516 -0.44 18.50 58.85
CA CYS A 516 0.64 19.22 58.16
C CYS A 516 0.14 20.48 57.45
N ASP A 517 0.81 21.58 57.81
CA ASP A 517 0.83 22.86 57.15
C ASP A 517 1.72 22.87 55.90
N MET A 518 1.51 23.93 55.14
CA MET A 518 2.12 24.39 53.91
C MET A 518 3.57 24.86 54.12
N MET A 519 4.49 24.47 53.22
CA MET A 519 5.76 25.17 53.00
C MET A 519 5.63 26.09 51.78
N VAL A 520 6.04 27.34 51.98
CA VAL A 520 6.16 28.42 50.99
C VAL A 520 7.41 28.19 50.14
N LEU A 521 7.35 28.47 48.83
CA LEU A 521 8.52 28.88 48.07
C LEU A 521 8.21 30.13 47.25
N ASP A 522 9.13 31.08 47.43
CA ASP A 522 9.13 32.46 47.00
C ASP A 522 9.44 32.61 45.50
N GLN A 523 9.01 33.74 44.94
CA GLN A 523 9.26 34.16 43.57
C GLN A 523 10.66 34.79 43.43
N ASN A 524 11.19 34.76 42.20
CA ASN A 524 12.14 35.69 41.55
C ASN A 524 13.09 34.88 40.66
N THR A 525 13.46 35.20 39.42
CA THR A 525 13.20 36.34 38.51
C THR A 525 13.78 35.86 37.17
N VAL A 526 13.10 36.09 36.05
CA VAL A 526 13.70 35.98 34.71
C VAL A 526 13.54 37.33 34.04
N GLN A 527 14.68 37.97 33.72
CA GLN A 527 14.77 39.07 32.78
C GLN A 527 15.59 38.61 31.56
N HIS A 528 15.09 39.05 30.39
CA HIS A 528 15.60 39.06 29.02
C HIS A 528 17.12 38.94 28.82
N VAL A 529 17.63 38.38 27.72
CA VAL A 529 17.64 38.99 26.37
C VAL A 529 17.86 37.95 25.26
N THR A 530 17.37 38.34 24.09
CA THR A 530 17.26 37.75 22.75
C THR A 530 18.57 37.42 22.01
N SER A 531 18.40 36.55 20.99
CA SER A 531 19.05 36.49 19.66
C SER A 531 20.56 36.26 19.55
N LEU A 532 20.94 35.21 18.79
CA LEU A 532 21.90 35.24 17.66
C LEU A 532 21.96 33.85 16.98
N GLU A 533 21.57 33.81 15.69
CA GLU A 533 22.03 32.98 14.54
C GLU A 533 22.19 31.46 14.74
N GLU A 534 21.50 30.54 14.04
CA GLU A 534 21.36 30.34 12.59
C GLU A 534 22.68 30.39 11.80
N GLU A 535 23.61 29.46 12.12
CA GLU A 535 24.60 28.90 11.18
C GLU A 535 25.34 27.70 11.82
N LEU A 536 24.80 26.48 11.68
CA LEU A 536 25.60 25.25 11.69
C LEU A 536 24.86 24.09 11.02
N ALA A 537 24.29 24.37 9.84
CA ALA A 537 23.69 23.39 8.96
C ALA A 537 24.21 23.61 7.53
N ASP A 538 25.54 23.57 7.37
CA ASP A 538 26.22 23.41 6.08
C ASP A 538 27.73 23.23 6.32
N SER A 539 28.18 22.05 6.81
CA SER A 539 29.60 21.69 6.70
C SER A 539 30.00 20.22 6.90
N ILE A 540 29.07 19.25 6.99
CA ILE A 540 29.47 17.82 7.21
C ILE A 540 29.01 16.87 6.07
N PHE A 541 28.38 17.38 5.01
CA PHE A 541 28.00 16.58 3.83
C PHE A 541 28.53 17.14 2.49
N GLY A 542 29.73 17.71 2.53
CA GLY A 542 30.53 17.99 1.33
C GLY A 542 31.85 17.26 1.44
N ASN A 543 32.14 16.36 0.49
CA ASN A 543 33.38 15.58 0.33
C ASN A 543 33.39 14.15 0.89
N PHE A 544 32.40 13.32 0.53
CA PHE A 544 32.59 11.86 0.56
C PHE A 544 31.95 11.10 -0.62
N LEU A 545 31.82 11.75 -1.78
CA LEU A 545 31.41 11.09 -3.03
C LEU A 545 32.34 11.51 -4.17
N GLU A 546 33.57 11.02 -4.11
CA GLU A 546 34.51 10.76 -5.21
C GLU A 546 35.78 10.24 -4.52
N PRO A 547 35.84 8.93 -4.17
CA PRO A 547 36.22 7.90 -5.14
C PRO A 547 35.66 6.50 -4.79
N LEU A 548 34.55 6.07 -5.39
CA LEU A 548 34.04 4.69 -5.23
C LEU A 548 33.59 4.04 -6.55
N ASN A 549 34.01 4.61 -7.68
CA ASN A 549 33.80 4.00 -9.01
C ASN A 549 34.92 3.04 -9.45
N ASP A 550 36.01 2.92 -8.68
CA ASP A 550 37.21 2.15 -9.08
C ASP A 550 37.52 0.93 -8.19
N LEU A 551 36.59 0.48 -7.31
CA LEU A 551 36.85 -0.63 -6.37
C LEU A 551 36.07 -1.93 -6.62
N PHE A 552 35.33 -2.04 -7.73
CA PHE A 552 34.70 -3.29 -8.15
C PHE A 552 35.06 -3.66 -9.58
N ASP A 553 36.37 -3.70 -9.86
CA ASP A 553 36.90 -4.47 -10.98
C ASP A 553 37.75 -5.62 -10.43
N HIS A 554 37.08 -6.64 -9.89
CA HIS A 554 37.70 -7.93 -9.62
C HIS A 554 37.04 -9.02 -10.47
N LYS A 555 37.76 -9.30 -11.57
CA LYS A 555 37.90 -10.59 -12.25
C LYS A 555 37.59 -11.80 -11.36
N GLY A 556 36.73 -12.68 -11.89
CA GLY A 556 36.88 -14.12 -11.80
C GLY A 556 36.00 -14.85 -10.80
N ASP A 557 34.78 -15.19 -11.21
CA ASP A 557 34.40 -16.62 -11.23
C ASP A 557 33.43 -16.88 -12.40
N SER A 558 33.93 -17.60 -13.40
CA SER A 558 33.24 -17.93 -14.63
C SER A 558 32.67 -19.34 -14.53
N ASN A 559 31.35 -19.46 -14.35
CA ASN A 559 30.47 -20.53 -14.89
C ASN A 559 29.16 -20.68 -14.10
N GLN A 560 28.39 -19.60 -13.90
CA GLN A 560 26.99 -19.74 -13.54
C GLN A 560 26.16 -19.02 -14.59
N THR A 561 25.49 -19.80 -15.45
CA THR A 561 24.57 -19.32 -16.49
C THR A 561 23.42 -18.58 -15.83
N VAL A 562 23.19 -17.32 -16.21
CA VAL A 562 22.21 -16.41 -15.61
C VAL A 562 20.86 -16.51 -16.31
N ALA A 563 20.85 -16.98 -17.57
CA ALA A 563 19.65 -17.19 -18.38
C ALA A 563 19.61 -18.59 -19.03
N LYS A 564 18.40 -19.14 -19.21
CA LYS A 564 18.15 -20.37 -19.97
C LYS A 564 17.17 -20.10 -21.12
N PHE A 565 17.31 -20.86 -22.20
CA PHE A 565 16.55 -20.63 -23.44
C PHE A 565 15.64 -21.81 -23.73
N SER A 566 14.35 -21.66 -23.43
CA SER A 566 13.35 -22.73 -23.55
C SER A 566 12.57 -22.59 -24.85
N LEU A 567 12.70 -23.54 -25.78
CA LEU A 567 11.92 -23.56 -27.01
C LEU A 567 10.55 -24.19 -26.74
N ARG A 568 9.50 -23.37 -26.79
CA ARG A 568 8.12 -23.78 -26.47
C ARG A 568 7.45 -24.47 -27.65
N LYS A 569 6.35 -25.18 -27.38
CA LYS A 569 5.50 -25.81 -28.40
C LYS A 569 4.03 -25.43 -28.18
N PRO A 570 3.19 -25.35 -29.25
CA PRO A 570 1.77 -25.03 -29.11
C PRO A 570 0.99 -26.02 -28.21
N SER A 571 1.39 -27.29 -28.21
CA SER A 571 0.74 -28.33 -27.39
C SER A 571 1.05 -28.22 -25.90
N HIS A 572 2.14 -27.57 -25.53
CA HIS A 572 2.60 -27.41 -24.14
C HIS A 572 3.21 -26.00 -23.98
N PRO A 573 2.39 -24.93 -24.02
CA PRO A 573 2.87 -23.56 -23.99
C PRO A 573 3.44 -23.14 -22.62
N ASP A 574 3.04 -23.83 -21.55
CA ASP A 574 3.43 -23.58 -20.16
C ASP A 574 4.66 -24.39 -19.71
N ASP A 575 5.02 -25.47 -20.40
CA ASP A 575 6.10 -26.36 -19.96
C ASP A 575 7.48 -26.04 -20.57
N ASP A 576 8.52 -26.09 -19.74
CA ASP A 576 9.92 -25.92 -20.15
C ASP A 576 10.59 -27.26 -20.48
N LEU A 577 10.02 -27.98 -21.45
CA LEU A 577 10.46 -29.35 -21.78
C LEU A 577 11.75 -29.40 -22.61
N CYS A 578 12.07 -28.34 -23.35
CA CYS A 578 13.22 -28.33 -24.25
C CYS A 578 14.04 -27.06 -24.15
N TYR A 579 15.29 -27.21 -23.72
CA TYR A 579 16.23 -26.12 -23.59
C TYR A 579 17.28 -26.16 -24.71
N ILE A 580 17.44 -25.02 -25.39
CA ILE A 580 18.56 -24.78 -26.29
C ILE A 580 19.74 -24.33 -25.42
N VAL A 581 20.86 -25.03 -25.53
CA VAL A 581 22.05 -24.77 -24.72
C VAL A 581 23.12 -24.15 -25.62
N PRO A 582 23.53 -22.88 -25.39
CA PRO A 582 24.60 -22.25 -26.14
C PRO A 582 25.87 -23.11 -26.13
N GLY A 583 26.55 -23.21 -27.28
CA GLY A 583 27.74 -24.06 -27.45
C GLY A 583 27.46 -25.56 -27.66
N LYS A 584 26.19 -26.00 -27.65
CA LYS A 584 25.80 -27.39 -27.94
C LYS A 584 24.83 -27.47 -29.14
N PRO A 585 25.34 -27.58 -30.38
CA PRO A 585 24.51 -27.63 -31.59
C PRO A 585 23.46 -28.75 -31.57
N ASP A 586 23.76 -29.90 -30.95
CA ASP A 586 22.82 -31.03 -30.82
C ASP A 586 21.52 -30.64 -30.09
N SER A 587 21.56 -29.63 -29.21
CA SER A 587 20.36 -29.12 -28.51
C SER A 587 19.35 -28.47 -29.47
N LEU A 588 19.82 -27.87 -30.58
CA LEU A 588 18.95 -27.30 -31.61
C LEU A 588 18.17 -28.40 -32.34
N ALA A 589 18.86 -29.49 -32.69
CA ALA A 589 18.24 -30.65 -33.33
C ALA A 589 17.26 -31.35 -32.38
N ALA A 590 17.64 -31.55 -31.11
CA ALA A 590 16.80 -32.15 -30.09
C ALA A 590 15.51 -31.35 -29.85
N CYS A 591 15.59 -30.02 -29.88
CA CYS A 591 14.42 -29.15 -29.74
C CYS A 591 13.66 -28.90 -31.05
N THR A 592 14.08 -29.51 -32.18
CA THR A 592 13.45 -29.31 -33.50
C THR A 592 13.42 -27.84 -33.94
N PHE A 593 14.49 -27.09 -33.65
CA PHE A 593 14.63 -25.68 -34.05
C PHE A 593 14.74 -25.55 -35.58
N ASN A 594 13.99 -24.63 -36.18
CA ASN A 594 14.01 -24.38 -37.61
C ASN A 594 14.72 -23.06 -37.96
N SER A 595 15.94 -23.14 -38.48
CA SER A 595 16.75 -21.96 -38.82
C SER A 595 16.21 -21.10 -39.96
N THR A 596 15.28 -21.62 -40.77
CA THR A 596 14.66 -20.87 -41.88
C THR A 596 13.44 -20.05 -41.45
N SER A 597 12.85 -20.39 -40.31
CA SER A 597 11.67 -19.71 -39.75
C SER A 597 12.03 -18.47 -38.95
N ARG A 598 11.05 -17.59 -38.70
CA ARG A 598 11.21 -16.49 -37.73
C ARG A 598 11.38 -17.03 -36.32
N THR A 599 12.17 -16.33 -35.52
CA THR A 599 12.44 -16.67 -34.12
C THR A 599 12.03 -15.52 -33.21
N PHE A 600 11.15 -15.82 -32.25
CA PHE A 600 10.71 -14.89 -31.21
C PHE A 600 11.39 -15.24 -29.90
N LEU A 601 12.02 -14.25 -29.25
CA LEU A 601 12.50 -14.39 -27.87
C LEU A 601 11.56 -13.62 -26.94
N VAL A 602 10.81 -14.34 -26.13
CA VAL A 602 9.92 -13.77 -25.11
C VAL A 602 10.70 -13.63 -23.81
N ILE A 603 10.89 -12.39 -23.36
CA ILE A 603 11.71 -12.04 -22.20
C ILE A 603 10.80 -11.44 -21.12
N HIS A 604 10.61 -12.18 -20.03
CA HIS A 604 9.75 -11.74 -18.92
C HIS A 604 10.40 -10.62 -18.10
N GLY A 605 9.58 -9.99 -17.25
CA GLY A 605 10.00 -8.90 -16.36
C GLY A 605 10.29 -9.36 -14.93
N TRP A 606 10.28 -8.38 -14.01
CA TRP A 606 10.36 -8.61 -12.57
C TRP A 606 9.21 -9.49 -12.08
N THR A 607 9.50 -10.45 -11.20
CA THR A 607 8.49 -11.36 -10.66
C THR A 607 8.69 -11.56 -9.16
N LEU A 608 7.61 -11.55 -8.38
CA LEU A 608 7.68 -11.84 -6.95
C LEU A 608 7.63 -13.34 -6.63
N SER A 609 7.04 -14.13 -7.54
CA SER A 609 6.81 -15.56 -7.31
C SER A 609 7.96 -16.45 -7.74
N GLY A 610 8.94 -15.90 -8.49
CA GLY A 610 9.98 -16.71 -9.15
C GLY A 610 9.42 -17.68 -10.19
N MET A 611 8.17 -17.47 -10.64
CA MET A 611 7.50 -18.27 -11.65
C MET A 611 7.07 -17.38 -12.82
N PHE A 612 6.90 -17.98 -14.00
CA PHE A 612 6.31 -17.29 -15.15
C PHE A 612 4.88 -16.85 -14.86
N GLU A 613 4.55 -15.65 -15.33
CA GLU A 613 3.19 -15.11 -15.26
C GLU A 613 2.31 -15.70 -16.36
N SER A 614 1.00 -15.76 -16.13
CA SER A 614 0.04 -16.43 -17.03
C SER A 614 -0.01 -15.87 -18.46
N TRP A 615 0.49 -14.64 -18.68
CA TRP A 615 0.53 -14.04 -20.01
C TRP A 615 1.57 -14.69 -20.91
N VAL A 616 2.63 -15.31 -20.36
CA VAL A 616 3.72 -15.90 -21.16
C VAL A 616 3.15 -16.97 -22.09
N ALA A 617 2.38 -17.91 -21.55
CA ALA A 617 1.75 -18.96 -22.35
C ALA A 617 0.71 -18.42 -23.34
N LYS A 618 -0.07 -17.41 -22.93
CA LYS A 618 -1.04 -16.75 -23.83
C LYS A 618 -0.34 -16.09 -25.01
N LEU A 619 0.81 -15.44 -24.78
CA LEU A 619 1.61 -14.83 -25.83
C LEU A 619 2.25 -15.88 -26.74
N VAL A 620 2.79 -16.96 -26.18
CA VAL A 620 3.33 -18.09 -26.95
C VAL A 620 2.27 -18.67 -27.89
N LEU A 621 1.07 -18.94 -27.37
CA LEU A 621 -0.05 -19.44 -28.18
C LEU A 621 -0.44 -18.45 -29.29
N ALA A 622 -0.58 -17.16 -28.97
CA ALA A 622 -0.94 -16.15 -29.97
C ALA A 622 0.14 -15.98 -31.05
N LEU A 623 1.42 -16.12 -30.71
CA LEU A 623 2.52 -16.11 -31.68
C LEU A 623 2.44 -17.31 -32.64
N TYR A 624 2.17 -18.51 -32.13
CA TYR A 624 1.99 -19.69 -32.96
C TYR A 624 0.71 -19.65 -33.81
N GLU A 625 -0.36 -19.06 -33.29
CA GLU A 625 -1.58 -18.83 -34.07
C GLU A 625 -1.32 -17.88 -35.25
N ARG A 626 -0.47 -16.86 -35.04
CA ARG A 626 -0.11 -15.88 -36.08
C ARG A 626 0.96 -16.38 -37.05
N GLU A 627 1.95 -17.12 -36.56
CA GLU A 627 3.14 -17.60 -37.29
C GLU A 627 3.38 -19.08 -36.96
N GLN A 628 2.65 -19.98 -37.62
CA GLN A 628 2.58 -21.41 -37.29
C GLN A 628 3.92 -22.15 -37.34
N THR A 629 4.88 -21.68 -38.15
CA THR A 629 6.20 -22.32 -38.33
C THR A 629 7.31 -21.65 -37.51
N ALA A 630 7.00 -20.61 -36.72
CA ALA A 630 8.00 -19.86 -35.99
C ALA A 630 8.63 -20.65 -34.83
N ASN A 631 9.84 -20.25 -34.44
CA ASN A 631 10.46 -20.70 -33.19
C ASN A 631 10.07 -19.69 -32.10
N VAL A 632 9.44 -20.13 -31.00
CA VAL A 632 9.13 -19.27 -29.86
C VAL A 632 9.95 -19.71 -28.65
N ILE A 633 10.98 -18.93 -28.34
CA ILE A 633 11.92 -19.17 -27.24
C ILE A 633 11.52 -18.28 -26.07
N VAL A 634 11.24 -18.87 -24.92
CA VAL A 634 11.07 -18.14 -23.65
C VAL A 634 12.42 -18.10 -22.95
N VAL A 635 12.87 -16.89 -22.61
CA VAL A 635 14.11 -16.67 -21.86
C VAL A 635 13.81 -16.71 -20.37
N ASP A 636 14.30 -17.75 -19.69
CA ASP A 636 14.22 -17.92 -18.24
C ASP A 636 15.40 -17.21 -17.58
N TRP A 637 15.14 -16.08 -16.93
CA TRP A 637 16.08 -15.43 -16.01
C TRP A 637 15.43 -15.23 -14.63
N LEU A 638 14.49 -16.11 -14.25
CA LEU A 638 13.65 -16.00 -13.05
C LEU A 638 14.48 -15.83 -11.77
N THR A 639 15.61 -16.54 -11.66
CA THR A 639 16.54 -16.43 -10.52
C THR A 639 17.06 -15.00 -10.31
N SER A 640 17.31 -14.27 -11.40
CA SER A 640 17.74 -12.88 -11.36
C SER A 640 16.56 -11.91 -11.24
N ALA A 641 15.45 -12.22 -11.90
CA ALA A 641 14.24 -11.41 -11.94
C ALA A 641 13.43 -11.41 -10.64
N GLN A 642 13.63 -12.40 -9.77
CA GLN A 642 12.94 -12.51 -8.48
C GLN A 642 13.59 -11.72 -7.35
N ASN A 643 14.80 -11.18 -7.58
CA ASN A 643 15.49 -10.36 -6.60
C ASN A 643 14.74 -9.05 -6.35
N HIS A 644 15.15 -8.32 -5.32
CA HIS A 644 14.69 -6.94 -5.10
C HIS A 644 14.77 -6.13 -6.40
N TYR A 645 13.78 -5.28 -6.67
CA TYR A 645 13.62 -4.62 -7.96
C TYR A 645 14.91 -3.96 -8.46
N VAL A 646 15.60 -3.17 -7.62
CA VAL A 646 16.86 -2.49 -7.98
C VAL A 646 17.96 -3.50 -8.35
N VAL A 647 18.04 -4.62 -7.65
CA VAL A 647 19.01 -5.69 -7.95
C VAL A 647 18.65 -6.37 -9.27
N ALA A 648 17.36 -6.71 -9.46
CA ALA A 648 16.88 -7.28 -10.71
C ALA A 648 17.12 -6.32 -11.90
N ALA A 649 16.92 -5.01 -11.70
CA ALA A 649 17.20 -3.95 -12.66
C ALA A 649 18.69 -3.86 -12.98
N GLN A 650 19.59 -3.92 -12.01
CA GLN A 650 21.03 -3.95 -12.25
C GLN A 650 21.46 -5.21 -13.02
N LYS A 651 20.82 -6.35 -12.76
CA LYS A 651 21.12 -7.62 -13.45
C LYS A 651 20.64 -7.66 -14.90
N THR A 652 19.76 -6.75 -15.34
CA THR A 652 19.26 -6.77 -16.73
C THR A 652 20.37 -6.65 -17.77
N LYS A 653 21.44 -5.90 -17.46
CA LYS A 653 22.60 -5.77 -18.36
C LYS A 653 23.33 -7.10 -18.53
N ALA A 654 23.58 -7.82 -17.43
CA ALA A 654 24.26 -9.11 -17.46
C ALA A 654 23.43 -10.16 -18.22
N VAL A 655 22.12 -10.20 -17.98
CA VAL A 655 21.20 -11.09 -18.70
C VAL A 655 21.17 -10.73 -20.20
N GLY A 656 21.10 -9.44 -20.53
CA GLY A 656 21.14 -8.99 -21.92
C GLY A 656 22.42 -9.43 -22.65
N GLN A 657 23.58 -9.34 -21.98
CA GLN A 657 24.86 -9.81 -22.54
C GLN A 657 24.87 -11.34 -22.79
N GLU A 658 24.22 -12.13 -21.95
CA GLU A 658 24.11 -13.58 -22.16
C GLU A 658 23.18 -13.92 -23.33
N ILE A 659 22.06 -13.19 -23.47
CA ILE A 659 21.17 -13.33 -24.63
C ILE A 659 21.87 -12.90 -25.92
N ALA A 660 22.68 -11.84 -25.89
CA ALA A 660 23.49 -11.40 -27.03
C ALA A 660 24.45 -12.50 -27.50
N ARG A 661 25.19 -13.12 -26.58
CA ARG A 661 26.07 -14.27 -26.89
C ARG A 661 25.30 -15.46 -27.47
N PHE A 662 24.08 -15.71 -26.97
CA PHE A 662 23.21 -16.74 -27.53
C PHE A 662 22.76 -16.42 -28.95
N ILE A 663 22.41 -15.17 -29.24
CA ILE A 663 22.03 -14.70 -30.59
C ILE A 663 23.21 -14.85 -31.56
N ASP A 664 24.40 -14.38 -31.17
CA ASP A 664 25.62 -14.49 -31.99
C ASP A 664 25.96 -15.96 -32.25
N TRP A 665 25.89 -16.82 -31.22
CA TRP A 665 26.09 -18.26 -31.38
C TRP A 665 25.07 -18.91 -32.31
N LEU A 666 23.79 -18.50 -32.26
CA LEU A 666 22.76 -18.98 -33.19
C LEU A 666 23.05 -18.55 -34.63
N GLU A 667 23.47 -17.31 -34.85
CA GLU A 667 23.86 -16.79 -36.17
C GLU A 667 25.03 -17.62 -36.73
N GLU A 668 26.11 -17.78 -35.95
CA GLU A 668 27.29 -18.55 -36.35
C GLU A 668 26.99 -20.02 -36.64
N THR A 669 26.16 -20.65 -35.80
CA THR A 669 25.90 -22.10 -35.88
C THR A 669 24.90 -22.46 -36.98
N THR A 670 23.91 -21.60 -37.23
CA THR A 670 22.77 -21.91 -38.13
C THR A 670 22.73 -21.07 -39.41
N ASN A 671 23.57 -20.04 -39.51
CA ASN A 671 23.56 -19.04 -40.57
C ASN A 671 22.18 -18.35 -40.71
N MET A 672 21.43 -18.23 -39.61
CA MET A 672 20.12 -17.59 -39.57
C MET A 672 20.28 -16.07 -39.67
N PRO A 673 19.57 -15.38 -40.58
CA PRO A 673 19.65 -13.93 -40.67
C PRO A 673 19.03 -13.29 -39.41
N LEU A 674 19.77 -12.42 -38.73
CA LEU A 674 19.28 -11.74 -37.52
C LEU A 674 18.04 -10.85 -37.75
N GLU A 675 17.76 -10.47 -39.00
CA GLU A 675 16.51 -9.80 -39.39
C GLU A 675 15.25 -10.64 -39.08
N ASN A 676 15.39 -11.96 -38.99
CA ASN A 676 14.33 -12.89 -38.62
C ASN A 676 14.14 -13.04 -37.10
N ILE A 677 14.99 -12.41 -36.29
CA ILE A 677 14.88 -12.42 -34.82
C ILE A 677 14.04 -11.22 -34.35
N HIS A 678 13.03 -11.51 -33.52
CA HIS A 678 12.20 -10.52 -32.86
C HIS A 678 12.22 -10.74 -31.35
N LEU A 679 12.84 -9.82 -30.61
CA LEU A 679 12.84 -9.83 -29.15
C LEU A 679 11.58 -9.12 -28.61
N ILE A 680 10.84 -9.76 -27.70
CA ILE A 680 9.64 -9.22 -27.08
C ILE A 680 9.89 -9.18 -25.57
N GLY A 681 10.11 -7.98 -25.04
CA GLY A 681 10.46 -7.79 -23.63
C GLY A 681 9.34 -7.08 -22.86
N TYR A 682 8.97 -7.62 -21.70
CA TYR A 682 7.97 -7.03 -20.80
C TYR A 682 8.63 -6.43 -19.55
N SER A 683 8.26 -5.21 -19.16
CA SER A 683 8.79 -4.56 -17.94
C SER A 683 10.33 -4.48 -17.96
N LEU A 684 11.04 -5.02 -16.96
CA LEU A 684 12.51 -5.17 -16.96
C LEU A 684 13.02 -5.94 -18.20
N GLY A 685 12.25 -6.90 -18.71
CA GLY A 685 12.59 -7.68 -19.89
C GLY A 685 12.73 -6.83 -21.16
N ALA A 686 12.08 -5.67 -21.24
CA ALA A 686 12.25 -4.73 -22.34
C ALA A 686 13.67 -4.12 -22.36
N HIS A 687 14.24 -3.82 -21.18
CA HIS A 687 15.61 -3.34 -21.07
C HIS A 687 16.61 -4.47 -21.30
N VAL A 688 16.33 -5.68 -20.80
CA VAL A 688 17.10 -6.89 -21.14
C VAL A 688 17.18 -7.08 -22.66
N ALA A 689 16.05 -6.92 -23.38
CA ALA A 689 16.02 -7.00 -24.84
C ALA A 689 16.87 -5.91 -25.51
N GLY A 690 16.85 -4.68 -24.98
CA GLY A 690 17.69 -3.58 -25.45
C GLY A 690 19.19 -3.84 -25.24
N PHE A 691 19.56 -4.33 -24.05
CA PHE A 691 20.93 -4.76 -23.76
C PHE A 691 21.38 -5.91 -24.66
N ALA A 692 20.50 -6.88 -24.94
CA ALA A 692 20.79 -7.97 -25.86
C ALA A 692 21.04 -7.48 -27.28
N GLY A 693 20.18 -6.59 -27.79
CA GLY A 693 20.32 -6.03 -29.13
C GLY A 693 21.56 -5.14 -29.31
N SER A 694 21.95 -4.38 -28.28
CA SER A 694 23.12 -3.51 -28.30
C SER A 694 24.46 -4.24 -28.12
N HIS A 695 24.46 -5.42 -27.50
CA HIS A 695 25.67 -6.23 -27.28
C HIS A 695 25.84 -7.38 -28.29
N ALA A 696 24.82 -7.67 -29.12
CA ALA A 696 24.96 -8.61 -30.23
C ALA A 696 25.88 -8.02 -31.30
N THR A 697 26.62 -8.90 -31.99
CA THR A 697 27.60 -8.49 -33.01
C THR A 697 26.93 -7.77 -34.18
N ASN A 698 25.74 -8.23 -34.59
CA ASN A 698 24.92 -7.64 -35.64
C ASN A 698 23.54 -7.24 -35.10
N LYS A 699 22.88 -6.26 -35.74
CA LYS A 699 21.56 -5.79 -35.28
C LYS A 699 20.47 -6.84 -35.52
N VAL A 700 19.67 -7.10 -34.49
CA VAL A 700 18.45 -7.91 -34.59
C VAL A 700 17.33 -7.19 -35.37
N GLY A 701 16.42 -7.96 -35.96
CA GLY A 701 15.36 -7.47 -36.83
C GLY A 701 14.34 -6.55 -36.15
N ARG A 702 13.91 -6.89 -34.92
CA ARG A 702 12.93 -6.10 -34.17
C ARG A 702 13.02 -6.31 -32.67
N ILE A 703 12.82 -5.24 -31.89
CA ILE A 703 12.53 -5.31 -30.46
C ILE A 703 11.14 -4.70 -30.21
N THR A 704 10.28 -5.39 -29.49
CA THR A 704 9.04 -4.81 -28.96
C THR A 704 9.12 -4.68 -27.45
N GLY A 705 9.04 -3.46 -26.95
CA GLY A 705 8.97 -3.15 -25.52
C GLY A 705 7.52 -3.08 -25.04
N LEU A 706 7.14 -3.99 -24.16
CA LEU A 706 5.80 -4.05 -23.55
C LEU A 706 5.89 -3.44 -22.15
N ASP A 707 5.43 -2.19 -22.06
CA ASP A 707 5.50 -1.31 -20.88
C ASP A 707 6.87 -1.40 -20.17
N PRO A 708 7.96 -0.94 -20.82
CA PRO A 708 9.30 -0.99 -20.22
C PRO A 708 9.31 -0.34 -18.84
N ALA A 709 10.13 -0.88 -17.93
CA ALA A 709 10.19 -0.41 -16.57
C ALA A 709 10.65 1.06 -16.48
N GLY A 710 9.97 1.86 -15.66
CA GLY A 710 10.31 3.27 -15.41
C GLY A 710 11.39 3.48 -14.35
N PRO A 711 11.21 2.96 -13.11
CA PRO A 711 12.19 3.17 -12.04
C PRO A 711 13.58 2.62 -12.42
N ASP A 712 14.66 3.32 -12.03
CA ASP A 712 16.06 3.05 -12.42
C ASP A 712 16.41 3.20 -13.93
N PHE A 713 15.44 3.47 -14.82
CA PHE A 713 15.68 3.63 -16.26
C PHE A 713 15.16 4.97 -16.85
N GLU A 714 14.23 5.65 -16.17
CA GLU A 714 13.75 6.97 -16.56
C GLU A 714 14.88 8.00 -16.49
N GLY A 715 15.04 8.82 -17.53
CA GLY A 715 16.14 9.79 -17.62
C GLY A 715 17.53 9.21 -17.87
N GLU A 716 17.70 7.88 -17.76
CA GLU A 716 18.99 7.23 -18.03
C GLU A 716 19.40 7.35 -19.51
N HIS A 717 20.71 7.30 -19.73
CA HIS A 717 21.29 7.31 -21.07
C HIS A 717 20.92 6.06 -21.87
N ALA A 718 20.84 6.21 -23.20
CA ALA A 718 20.47 5.14 -24.13
C ALA A 718 21.24 3.82 -23.94
N HIS A 719 22.51 3.87 -23.53
CA HIS A 719 23.34 2.68 -23.29
C HIS A 719 23.03 1.93 -21.98
N ARG A 720 22.12 2.44 -21.14
CA ARG A 720 21.70 1.86 -19.85
C ARG A 720 20.25 1.42 -19.83
N ARG A 721 19.57 1.38 -20.98
CA ARG A 721 18.15 1.02 -21.10
C ARG A 721 17.84 0.57 -22.54
N LEU A 722 16.55 0.38 -22.82
CA LEU A 722 16.06 0.20 -24.17
C LEU A 722 16.21 1.51 -24.96
N SER A 723 16.65 1.43 -26.21
CA SER A 723 16.91 2.54 -27.11
C SER A 723 16.54 2.16 -28.56
N PRO A 724 16.22 3.14 -29.44
CA PRO A 724 16.04 2.87 -30.87
C PRO A 724 17.28 2.25 -31.54
N ASP A 725 18.47 2.45 -30.97
CA ASP A 725 19.71 1.93 -31.54
C ASP A 725 19.88 0.42 -31.39
N ASP A 726 19.14 -0.21 -30.49
CA ASP A 726 19.34 -1.61 -30.08
C ASP A 726 18.88 -2.63 -31.14
N ALA A 727 18.09 -2.21 -32.13
CA ALA A 727 17.64 -3.08 -33.22
C ALA A 727 17.40 -2.32 -34.52
N TYR A 728 17.18 -3.05 -35.61
CA TYR A 728 16.69 -2.48 -36.85
C TYR A 728 15.35 -1.76 -36.67
N PHE A 729 14.48 -2.22 -35.77
CA PHE A 729 13.24 -1.51 -35.46
C PHE A 729 12.83 -1.77 -34.02
N VAL A 730 12.42 -0.72 -33.32
CA VAL A 730 12.03 -0.77 -31.91
C VAL A 730 10.67 -0.11 -31.77
N ASP A 731 9.68 -0.86 -31.32
CA ASP A 731 8.33 -0.35 -31.05
C ASP A 731 7.94 -0.60 -29.59
N VAL A 732 7.30 0.39 -28.98
CA VAL A 732 7.06 0.38 -27.53
C VAL A 732 5.60 0.70 -27.24
N LEU A 733 4.98 -0.11 -26.38
CA LEU A 733 3.66 0.12 -25.83
C LEU A 733 3.79 0.63 -24.40
N HIS A 734 3.37 1.86 -24.16
CA HIS A 734 3.39 2.53 -22.86
C HIS A 734 1.98 2.53 -22.28
N THR A 735 1.71 1.67 -21.29
CA THR A 735 0.36 1.46 -20.76
C THR A 735 0.18 1.90 -19.31
N PHE A 736 1.28 2.14 -18.59
CA PHE A 736 1.23 2.57 -17.20
C PHE A 736 2.30 3.62 -16.83
N THR A 737 2.23 4.75 -17.53
CA THR A 737 3.18 5.87 -17.45
C THR A 737 2.79 6.98 -16.48
N ARG A 738 1.63 6.88 -15.84
CA ARG A 738 1.20 7.83 -14.81
C ARG A 738 1.13 7.09 -13.50
N GLY A 739 1.84 7.64 -12.51
CA GLY A 739 1.61 7.22 -11.16
C GLY A 739 0.19 7.52 -10.74
N SER A 740 -0.59 6.46 -10.52
CA SER A 740 -1.43 6.48 -9.33
C SER A 740 -0.50 6.91 -8.19
N LEU A 741 -0.76 8.07 -7.57
CA LEU A 741 0.01 8.55 -6.42
C LEU A 741 1.41 9.14 -6.74
N GLY A 742 1.70 9.48 -8.00
CA GLY A 742 2.91 10.25 -8.38
C GLY A 742 4.16 9.46 -8.80
N LEU A 743 4.11 8.12 -8.80
CA LEU A 743 5.23 7.23 -9.19
C LEU A 743 4.91 6.42 -10.45
N SER A 744 5.69 6.58 -11.53
CA SER A 744 5.51 5.84 -12.78
C SER A 744 6.11 4.44 -12.70
N ILE A 745 5.34 3.38 -13.02
CA ILE A 745 5.85 2.00 -13.07
C ILE A 745 6.40 1.68 -14.46
N GLY A 746 5.68 2.06 -15.52
CA GLY A 746 6.18 2.07 -16.88
C GLY A 746 7.00 3.34 -17.15
N ILE A 747 7.94 3.28 -18.08
CA ILE A 747 8.76 4.42 -18.49
C ILE A 747 7.91 5.45 -19.27
N GLN A 748 8.06 6.73 -18.97
CA GLN A 748 7.36 7.84 -19.60
C GLN A 748 8.05 8.28 -20.88
N GLN A 749 9.39 8.44 -20.84
CA GLN A 749 10.14 8.90 -22.00
C GLN A 749 10.02 7.91 -23.18
N PRO A 750 9.96 8.41 -24.42
CA PRO A 750 9.97 7.55 -25.60
C PRO A 750 11.34 6.86 -25.73
N VAL A 751 11.32 5.55 -25.92
CA VAL A 751 12.52 4.71 -25.99
C VAL A 751 12.60 3.86 -27.27
N GLY A 752 11.61 3.96 -28.15
CA GLY A 752 11.57 3.27 -29.45
C GLY A 752 11.62 4.19 -30.67
N HIS A 753 11.60 3.59 -31.85
CA HIS A 753 11.35 4.31 -33.10
C HIS A 753 9.89 4.80 -33.17
N VAL A 754 8.97 3.97 -32.68
CA VAL A 754 7.55 4.28 -32.53
C VAL A 754 7.11 3.94 -31.11
N ASP A 755 6.64 4.95 -30.38
CA ASP A 755 6.19 4.85 -29.00
C ASP A 755 4.69 5.11 -28.98
N ILE A 756 3.89 4.11 -28.64
CA ILE A 756 2.43 4.19 -28.61
C ILE A 756 1.99 4.25 -27.16
N TYR A 757 1.13 5.22 -26.85
CA TYR A 757 0.56 5.46 -25.52
C TYR A 757 -0.96 5.23 -25.55
N PRO A 758 -1.44 3.97 -25.44
CA PRO A 758 -2.87 3.66 -25.37
C PRO A 758 -3.53 4.39 -24.21
N ASN A 759 -4.66 5.03 -24.48
CA ASN A 759 -5.42 5.84 -23.52
C ASN A 759 -4.62 6.98 -22.88
N GLY A 760 -3.57 7.46 -23.55
CA GLY A 760 -2.65 8.47 -23.02
C GLY A 760 -1.48 7.88 -22.23
N GLY A 761 -1.39 6.55 -22.12
CA GLY A 761 -0.36 5.80 -21.40
C GLY A 761 -0.54 5.80 -19.89
N SER A 762 -1.35 6.70 -19.35
CA SER A 762 -1.51 6.89 -17.91
C SER A 762 -2.38 5.85 -17.20
N PHE A 763 -3.47 5.41 -17.83
CA PHE A 763 -4.49 4.57 -17.20
C PHE A 763 -5.19 3.74 -18.27
N GLN A 764 -5.51 2.47 -17.97
CA GLN A 764 -6.14 1.57 -18.93
C GLN A 764 -7.60 1.26 -18.56
N PRO A 765 -8.56 1.42 -19.49
CA PRO A 765 -9.96 1.07 -19.27
C PRO A 765 -10.12 -0.37 -18.75
N GLY A 766 -11.00 -0.56 -17.76
CA GLY A 766 -11.23 -1.85 -17.12
C GLY A 766 -10.29 -2.18 -15.95
N CYS A 767 -9.25 -1.39 -15.70
CA CYS A 767 -8.29 -1.61 -14.60
C CYS A 767 -8.53 -0.76 -13.34
N ASN A 768 -9.78 -0.34 -13.07
CA ASN A 768 -10.10 0.50 -11.90
C ASN A 768 -10.00 -0.24 -10.55
N LEU A 769 -9.44 0.44 -9.53
CA LEU A 769 -9.41 0.05 -8.10
C LEU A 769 -10.77 -0.40 -7.52
N ARG A 770 -11.90 0.00 -8.13
CA ARG A 770 -13.25 -0.40 -7.70
C ARG A 770 -13.54 -1.89 -7.93
N GLY A 771 -13.01 -2.49 -9.01
CA GLY A 771 -13.05 -3.94 -9.22
C GLY A 771 -12.03 -4.70 -8.36
N ALA A 772 -10.95 -4.02 -7.94
CA ALA A 772 -10.04 -4.52 -6.92
C ALA A 772 -10.71 -4.53 -5.54
N LEU A 773 -11.51 -3.50 -5.19
CA LEU A 773 -12.28 -3.41 -3.94
C LEU A 773 -13.33 -4.53 -3.79
N GLU A 774 -14.03 -4.91 -4.85
CA GLU A 774 -14.94 -6.07 -4.84
C GLU A 774 -14.18 -7.41 -4.67
N LYS A 775 -12.95 -7.51 -5.19
CA LYS A 775 -12.08 -8.67 -4.97
C LYS A 775 -11.31 -8.62 -3.64
N ILE A 776 -11.07 -7.44 -3.06
CA ILE A 776 -10.49 -7.23 -1.72
C ILE A 776 -11.43 -7.76 -0.65
N ALA A 777 -12.75 -7.62 -0.87
CA ALA A 777 -13.78 -8.18 0.01
C ALA A 777 -13.77 -9.72 0.06
N ASN A 778 -13.30 -10.40 -1.01
CA ASN A 778 -13.25 -11.87 -1.10
C ASN A 778 -11.83 -12.48 -0.97
N PHE A 779 -10.76 -11.72 -1.25
CA PHE A 779 -9.38 -12.24 -1.39
C PHE A 779 -8.28 -11.46 -0.62
N GLY A 780 -8.58 -10.33 0.05
CA GLY A 780 -7.60 -9.58 0.85
C GLY A 780 -6.61 -8.69 0.07
N ILE A 781 -5.56 -8.18 0.74
CA ILE A 781 -4.61 -7.17 0.23
C ILE A 781 -3.80 -7.62 -1.01
N PHE A 782 -3.71 -8.93 -1.28
CA PHE A 782 -3.13 -9.48 -2.52
C PHE A 782 -3.89 -9.07 -3.80
N ALA A 783 -5.08 -8.49 -3.69
CA ALA A 783 -5.79 -7.92 -4.83
C ALA A 783 -5.24 -6.56 -5.31
N ILE A 784 -4.39 -5.88 -4.52
CA ILE A 784 -3.75 -4.61 -4.90
C ILE A 784 -2.67 -4.85 -5.97
N THR A 785 -1.86 -5.91 -5.82
CA THR A 785 -0.86 -6.29 -6.83
C THR A 785 -1.53 -6.69 -8.15
N ASN A 786 -2.70 -7.34 -8.11
CA ASN A 786 -3.47 -7.66 -9.33
C ASN A 786 -4.06 -6.41 -10.02
N ALA A 787 -4.40 -5.37 -9.26
CA ALA A 787 -4.89 -4.11 -9.82
C ALA A 787 -3.77 -3.30 -10.49
N VAL A 788 -2.62 -3.21 -9.83
CA VAL A 788 -1.40 -2.55 -10.35
C VAL A 788 -0.82 -3.32 -11.56
N LYS A 789 -0.87 -4.66 -11.53
CA LYS A 789 -0.50 -5.51 -12.69
C LYS A 789 -1.44 -5.35 -13.88
N CYS A 790 -2.73 -5.06 -13.67
CA CYS A 790 -3.71 -4.96 -14.77
C CYS A 790 -3.32 -3.90 -15.82
N GLU A 791 -2.85 -2.74 -15.37
CA GLU A 791 -2.45 -1.64 -16.25
C GLU A 791 -1.12 -1.93 -16.95
N HIS A 792 -0.16 -2.48 -16.21
CA HIS A 792 1.16 -2.85 -16.70
C HIS A 792 1.10 -3.99 -17.74
N GLU A 793 0.39 -5.08 -17.41
CA GLU A 793 0.20 -6.28 -18.26
C GLU A 793 -0.71 -5.99 -19.48
N ARG A 794 -1.41 -4.85 -19.51
CA ARG A 794 -2.25 -4.45 -20.65
C ARG A 794 -1.44 -4.32 -21.93
N SER A 795 -0.18 -3.90 -21.86
CA SER A 795 0.74 -3.85 -23.00
C SER A 795 0.84 -5.22 -23.69
N VAL A 796 0.99 -6.29 -22.91
CA VAL A 796 1.05 -7.67 -23.41
C VAL A 796 -0.25 -8.07 -24.08
N HIS A 797 -1.40 -7.78 -23.45
CA HIS A 797 -2.69 -8.11 -24.02
C HIS A 797 -3.03 -7.32 -25.29
N LEU A 798 -2.62 -6.06 -25.41
CA LEU A 798 -2.75 -5.28 -26.64
C LEU A 798 -1.89 -5.87 -27.77
N PHE A 799 -0.71 -6.40 -27.44
CA PHE A 799 0.13 -7.09 -28.41
C PHE A 799 -0.49 -8.43 -28.82
N ILE A 800 -0.99 -9.23 -27.88
CA ILE A 800 -1.74 -10.48 -28.17
C ILE A 800 -2.95 -10.19 -29.07
N ASP A 801 -3.75 -9.18 -28.76
CA ASP A 801 -4.91 -8.78 -29.58
C ASP A 801 -4.48 -8.46 -31.02
N SER A 802 -3.34 -7.80 -31.20
CA SER A 802 -2.79 -7.51 -32.54
C SER A 802 -2.31 -8.74 -33.31
N LEU A 803 -1.92 -9.81 -32.60
CA LEU A 803 -1.54 -11.09 -33.23
C LEU A 803 -2.81 -11.83 -33.67
N LEU A 804 -3.84 -11.86 -32.83
CA LEU A 804 -5.08 -12.61 -33.10
C LEU A 804 -5.99 -11.90 -34.12
N ASN A 805 -6.03 -10.57 -34.12
CA ASN A 805 -6.97 -9.77 -34.92
C ASN A 805 -6.28 -9.01 -36.07
N LYS A 806 -5.69 -9.74 -37.02
CA LYS A 806 -4.94 -9.19 -38.17
C LYS A 806 -5.75 -8.20 -39.01
N GLU A 807 -6.97 -8.59 -39.41
CA GLU A 807 -7.80 -7.77 -40.30
C GLU A 807 -8.38 -6.54 -39.59
N ASP A 808 -8.43 -6.61 -38.25
CA ASP A 808 -9.04 -5.60 -37.41
C ASP A 808 -8.06 -4.87 -36.48
N GLY A 809 -6.80 -4.71 -36.88
CA GLY A 809 -5.78 -4.04 -36.08
C GLY A 809 -6.15 -2.60 -35.65
N ALA A 810 -5.99 -2.31 -34.36
CA ALA A 810 -6.22 -0.98 -33.80
C ALA A 810 -5.27 0.07 -34.42
N LYS A 811 -5.74 1.31 -34.59
CA LYS A 811 -4.95 2.42 -35.14
C LYS A 811 -4.46 3.35 -34.03
N ALA A 812 -3.19 3.77 -34.14
CA ALA A 812 -2.58 4.81 -33.34
C ALA A 812 -2.22 6.02 -34.19
N TYR A 813 -2.28 7.20 -33.59
CA TYR A 813 -2.15 8.49 -34.28
C TYR A 813 -1.05 9.33 -33.65
N ARG A 814 -0.11 9.78 -34.49
CA ARG A 814 0.98 10.66 -34.07
C ARG A 814 0.43 12.00 -33.59
N CYS A 815 0.79 12.38 -32.37
CA CYS A 815 0.35 13.62 -31.76
C CYS A 815 1.45 14.23 -30.88
N GLY A 816 1.37 15.53 -30.59
CA GLY A 816 2.34 16.21 -29.72
C GLY A 816 2.09 16.00 -28.23
N SER A 817 0.85 15.68 -27.85
CA SER A 817 0.48 15.36 -26.47
C SER A 817 -0.83 14.56 -26.43
N SER A 818 -1.07 13.83 -25.33
CA SER A 818 -2.34 13.14 -25.11
C SER A 818 -3.52 14.11 -25.09
N ASP A 819 -3.35 15.32 -24.54
CA ASP A 819 -4.40 16.34 -24.51
C ASP A 819 -4.81 16.81 -25.93
N THR A 820 -3.83 17.02 -26.81
CA THR A 820 -4.09 17.37 -28.21
C THR A 820 -4.83 16.23 -28.94
N PHE A 821 -4.52 14.98 -28.58
CA PHE A 821 -5.18 13.80 -29.10
C PHE A 821 -6.63 13.68 -28.60
N ASP A 822 -6.87 13.92 -27.31
CA ASP A 822 -8.20 13.92 -26.68
C ASP A 822 -9.13 15.01 -27.24
N ARG A 823 -8.57 16.06 -27.87
CA ARG A 823 -9.32 17.05 -28.66
C ARG A 823 -9.61 16.61 -30.11
N GLY A 824 -9.21 15.41 -30.51
CA GLY A 824 -9.43 14.84 -31.84
C GLY A 824 -8.55 15.44 -32.94
N MET A 825 -7.54 16.25 -32.60
CA MET A 825 -6.79 17.03 -33.59
C MET A 825 -5.78 16.20 -34.41
N CYS A 826 -5.49 14.97 -33.99
CA CYS A 826 -4.40 14.16 -34.51
C CYS A 826 -4.81 12.98 -35.40
N LEU A 827 -6.09 12.85 -35.78
CA LEU A 827 -6.64 11.70 -36.53
C LEU A 827 -6.25 11.62 -38.03
N SER A 828 -5.01 11.97 -38.39
CA SER A 828 -4.54 11.99 -39.77
C SER A 828 -3.56 10.88 -40.07
N CYS A 829 -3.77 10.14 -41.17
CA CYS A 829 -2.82 9.11 -41.61
C CYS A 829 -1.77 9.59 -42.62
N ARG A 830 -1.91 10.80 -43.19
CA ARG A 830 -0.96 11.36 -44.16
C ARG A 830 0.48 11.38 -43.63
N LYS A 831 1.45 10.99 -44.48
CA LYS A 831 2.91 11.00 -44.16
C LYS A 831 3.28 10.19 -42.90
N ASN A 832 2.68 9.01 -42.74
CA ASN A 832 2.91 8.11 -41.60
C ASN A 832 2.59 8.79 -40.26
N ARG A 833 1.49 9.55 -40.23
CA ARG A 833 0.95 10.14 -38.99
C ARG A 833 -0.03 9.21 -38.28
N CYS A 834 -0.33 8.05 -38.84
CA CYS A 834 -0.98 6.96 -38.13
C CYS A 834 -0.22 5.66 -38.38
N ASN A 835 -0.39 4.69 -37.50
CA ASN A 835 0.19 3.36 -37.61
C ASN A 835 -0.76 2.31 -37.00
N THR A 836 -0.49 1.03 -37.23
CA THR A 836 -1.20 -0.07 -36.55
C THR A 836 -0.53 -0.35 -35.20
N VAL A 837 -1.32 -0.66 -34.18
CA VAL A 837 -0.81 -1.04 -32.85
C VAL A 837 -0.36 -2.51 -32.88
N GLY A 838 0.83 -2.80 -32.36
CA GLY A 838 1.31 -4.17 -32.16
C GLY A 838 2.03 -4.79 -33.37
N TYR A 839 1.72 -6.04 -33.71
CA TYR A 839 2.56 -6.85 -34.61
C TYR A 839 2.65 -6.29 -36.04
N ASP A 840 1.53 -5.87 -36.63
CA ASP A 840 1.47 -5.35 -38.01
C ASP A 840 1.83 -3.85 -38.14
N ILE A 841 2.61 -3.32 -37.20
CA ILE A 841 3.10 -1.94 -37.23
C ILE A 841 4.02 -1.71 -38.45
N SER A 842 3.83 -0.59 -39.14
CA SER A 842 4.73 -0.17 -40.21
C SER A 842 6.05 0.33 -39.63
N LYS A 843 7.17 -0.22 -40.13
CA LYS A 843 8.54 0.07 -39.65
C LYS A 843 9.01 1.44 -40.11
N VAL A 844 8.58 2.50 -39.42
CA VAL A 844 8.92 3.90 -39.75
C VAL A 844 10.12 4.35 -38.94
N ARG A 845 11.24 4.63 -39.62
CA ARG A 845 12.47 5.17 -38.99
C ARG A 845 12.57 6.67 -39.28
N LYS A 846 12.63 7.49 -38.23
CA LYS A 846 12.81 8.95 -38.32
C LYS A 846 13.89 9.38 -37.33
N ALA A 847 14.55 10.50 -37.61
CA ALA A 847 15.59 11.07 -36.73
C ALA A 847 15.09 11.52 -35.35
N ARG A 848 13.76 11.54 -35.12
CA ARG A 848 13.15 11.78 -33.81
C ARG A 848 12.13 10.69 -33.54
N ASN A 849 12.03 10.27 -32.28
CA ASN A 849 11.03 9.30 -31.80
C ASN A 849 9.62 9.72 -32.21
N VAL A 850 8.79 8.73 -32.56
CA VAL A 850 7.43 8.97 -33.03
C VAL A 850 6.44 8.57 -31.96
N GLN A 851 6.01 9.55 -31.16
CA GLN A 851 4.95 9.38 -30.17
C GLN A 851 3.56 9.31 -30.84
N MET A 852 2.78 8.29 -30.50
CA MET A 852 1.44 8.05 -31.02
C MET A 852 0.45 7.72 -29.88
N TYR A 853 -0.82 8.00 -30.11
CA TYR A 853 -1.89 7.80 -29.13
C TYR A 853 -3.08 7.08 -29.76
N THR A 854 -3.82 6.34 -28.95
CA THR A 854 -5.07 5.66 -29.34
C THR A 854 -5.98 5.53 -28.12
N LYS A 855 -7.28 5.32 -28.29
CA LYS A 855 -8.17 4.86 -27.22
C LYS A 855 -8.45 3.37 -27.40
N THR A 856 -8.79 2.69 -26.31
CA THR A 856 -9.10 1.25 -26.35
C THR A 856 -10.31 0.91 -25.50
N ARG A 857 -10.87 -0.28 -25.72
CA ARG A 857 -11.90 -0.88 -24.87
C ARG A 857 -11.31 -1.41 -23.56
N ALA A 858 -12.19 -1.76 -22.63
CA ALA A 858 -11.80 -2.36 -21.36
C ALA A 858 -11.34 -3.83 -21.48
N SER A 859 -11.86 -4.57 -22.46
CA SER A 859 -11.59 -5.99 -22.71
C SER A 859 -11.33 -6.26 -24.19
N MET A 860 -10.64 -7.37 -24.49
CA MET A 860 -10.32 -7.81 -25.86
C MET A 860 -11.61 -8.21 -26.62
N PRO A 861 -11.76 -7.91 -27.92
CA PRO A 861 -10.84 -7.14 -28.77
C PRO A 861 -10.82 -5.66 -28.38
N PHE A 862 -9.64 -5.03 -28.37
CA PHE A 862 -9.43 -3.71 -27.77
C PHE A 862 -9.70 -2.53 -28.71
N ARG A 863 -9.85 -2.80 -30.01
CA ARG A 863 -10.09 -1.78 -31.03
C ARG A 863 -11.35 -0.95 -30.76
N VAL A 864 -11.25 0.33 -31.12
CA VAL A 864 -12.35 1.31 -31.17
C VAL A 864 -12.24 2.15 -32.45
N TYR A 865 -13.28 2.93 -32.73
CA TYR A 865 -13.32 3.87 -33.85
C TYR A 865 -13.28 5.32 -33.34
N HIS A 866 -12.45 6.15 -33.97
CA HIS A 866 -12.13 7.50 -33.54
C HIS A 866 -12.74 8.54 -34.47
N TYR A 867 -13.48 9.49 -33.92
CA TYR A 867 -14.12 10.58 -34.67
C TYR A 867 -13.71 11.93 -34.07
N GLN A 868 -13.28 12.86 -34.92
CA GLN A 868 -13.08 14.25 -34.53
C GLN A 868 -14.35 15.03 -34.85
N LEU A 869 -14.94 15.67 -33.83
CA LEU A 869 -16.07 16.57 -33.98
C LEU A 869 -15.58 18.00 -33.84
N LYS A 870 -15.81 18.83 -34.85
CA LYS A 870 -15.60 20.28 -34.78
C LYS A 870 -16.93 20.98 -34.78
N ILE A 871 -17.22 21.67 -33.69
CA ILE A 871 -18.50 22.32 -33.42
C ILE A 871 -18.25 23.81 -33.25
N HIS A 872 -18.96 24.62 -34.03
CA HIS A 872 -18.96 26.07 -33.86
C HIS A 872 -20.17 26.46 -33.02
N PHE A 873 -19.91 27.10 -31.89
CA PHE A 873 -20.95 27.57 -30.98
C PHE A 873 -21.18 29.05 -31.23
N SER A 874 -22.32 29.42 -31.79
CA SER A 874 -22.70 30.81 -32.06
C SER A 874 -23.62 31.34 -30.97
N SER A 875 -23.41 32.58 -30.54
CA SER A 875 -24.34 33.27 -29.63
C SER A 875 -24.41 34.76 -29.95
N LYS A 876 -25.61 35.34 -29.77
CA LYS A 876 -25.87 36.77 -29.94
C LYS A 876 -25.36 37.60 -28.76
N VAL A 877 -25.15 36.98 -27.60
CA VAL A 877 -24.63 37.62 -26.37
C VAL A 877 -23.27 37.02 -26.03
N ASN A 878 -22.30 37.89 -25.72
CA ASN A 878 -20.94 37.45 -25.37
C ASN A 878 -20.92 36.96 -23.91
N ARG A 879 -21.28 35.68 -23.68
CA ARG A 879 -21.25 35.05 -22.35
C ARG A 879 -19.82 34.66 -21.91
N SER A 880 -19.59 34.66 -20.60
CA SER A 880 -18.38 34.09 -19.98
C SER A 880 -18.28 32.59 -20.24
N GLU A 881 -17.06 32.07 -20.24
CA GLU A 881 -16.71 30.65 -20.44
C GLU A 881 -17.57 29.67 -19.61
N MET A 882 -18.15 28.63 -20.27
CA MET A 882 -19.11 27.67 -19.69
C MET A 882 -18.60 26.22 -19.70
N GLU A 883 -19.10 25.37 -18.80
CA GLU A 883 -18.75 23.93 -18.71
C GLU A 883 -20.02 23.02 -18.77
N PRO A 884 -20.74 22.96 -19.91
CA PRO A 884 -21.96 22.18 -20.02
C PRO A 884 -21.71 20.67 -20.14
N SER A 885 -22.69 19.85 -19.78
CA SER A 885 -22.68 18.43 -20.13
C SER A 885 -23.13 18.25 -21.58
N LEU A 886 -22.30 17.61 -22.40
CA LEU A 886 -22.55 17.41 -23.84
C LEU A 886 -22.67 15.92 -24.17
N THR A 887 -23.77 15.51 -24.79
CA THR A 887 -24.03 14.12 -25.20
C THR A 887 -24.28 14.03 -26.70
N VAL A 888 -23.75 12.98 -27.33
CA VAL A 888 -23.85 12.73 -28.77
C VAL A 888 -24.34 11.31 -29.05
N SER A 889 -25.28 11.16 -29.97
CA SER A 889 -25.66 9.86 -30.54
C SER A 889 -25.37 9.84 -32.04
N LEU A 890 -24.61 8.86 -32.52
CA LEU A 890 -24.25 8.69 -33.93
C LEU A 890 -25.05 7.55 -34.56
N TYR A 891 -25.62 7.80 -35.73
CA TYR A 891 -26.33 6.81 -36.52
C TYR A 891 -25.65 6.71 -37.90
N GLY A 892 -25.18 5.53 -38.25
CA GLY A 892 -24.48 5.27 -39.50
C GLY A 892 -25.10 4.16 -40.33
N THR A 893 -24.42 3.75 -41.39
CA THR A 893 -24.92 2.75 -42.35
C THR A 893 -24.99 1.33 -41.82
N LYS A 894 -24.18 0.98 -40.81
CA LYS A 894 -24.10 -0.38 -40.24
C LYS A 894 -24.70 -0.50 -38.84
N GLY A 895 -24.99 0.62 -38.19
CA GLY A 895 -25.54 0.64 -36.84
C GLY A 895 -25.47 2.01 -36.19
N GLU A 896 -25.71 2.03 -34.89
CA GLU A 896 -25.80 3.25 -34.09
C GLU A 896 -25.04 3.13 -32.75
N ALA A 897 -24.60 4.28 -32.24
CA ALA A 897 -23.94 4.43 -30.97
C ALA A 897 -24.54 5.64 -30.25
N GLU A 898 -25.35 5.39 -29.23
CA GLU A 898 -26.15 6.40 -28.54
C GLU A 898 -25.52 6.83 -27.20
N ASN A 899 -25.90 8.03 -26.74
CA ASN A 899 -25.57 8.56 -25.41
C ASN A 899 -24.06 8.64 -25.11
N LEU A 900 -23.25 8.99 -26.10
CA LEU A 900 -21.81 9.16 -25.95
C LEU A 900 -21.50 10.53 -25.35
N GLU A 901 -20.89 10.55 -24.17
CA GLU A 901 -20.51 11.79 -23.48
C GLU A 901 -19.23 12.41 -24.08
N LEU A 902 -19.26 13.72 -24.36
CA LEU A 902 -18.07 14.46 -24.79
C LEU A 902 -17.35 15.03 -23.58
N LYS A 903 -16.12 14.59 -23.36
CA LYS A 903 -15.27 15.11 -22.27
C LYS A 903 -14.76 16.51 -22.63
N LEU A 904 -15.19 17.52 -21.87
CA LEU A 904 -14.67 18.89 -21.97
C LEU A 904 -13.28 18.99 -21.29
N LYS A 905 -12.31 19.56 -22.01
CA LYS A 905 -10.96 19.88 -21.49
C LYS A 905 -10.76 21.38 -21.27
N GLU A 906 -11.47 22.19 -22.01
CA GLU A 906 -11.45 23.65 -21.96
C GLU A 906 -12.89 24.12 -21.88
N LYS A 907 -13.10 25.28 -21.25
CA LYS A 907 -14.42 25.89 -21.18
C LYS A 907 -14.89 26.32 -22.56
N ILE A 908 -16.19 26.19 -22.82
CA ILE A 908 -16.80 26.57 -24.09
C ILE A 908 -16.98 28.09 -24.11
N ALA A 909 -16.21 28.74 -24.98
CA ALA A 909 -16.40 30.13 -25.35
C ALA A 909 -17.43 30.30 -26.48
N THR A 910 -18.23 31.36 -26.40
CA THR A 910 -19.15 31.79 -27.46
C THR A 910 -18.39 32.24 -28.72
N ASN A 911 -19.02 32.06 -29.89
CA ASN A 911 -18.49 32.42 -31.20
C ASN A 911 -17.12 31.79 -31.53
N ARG A 912 -16.82 30.63 -30.94
CA ARG A 912 -15.60 29.86 -31.17
C ARG A 912 -15.90 28.44 -31.64
N THR A 913 -14.93 27.87 -32.35
CA THR A 913 -14.97 26.48 -32.80
C THR A 913 -14.16 25.62 -31.86
N HIS A 914 -14.80 24.62 -31.25
CA HIS A 914 -14.14 23.65 -30.38
C HIS A 914 -14.04 22.29 -31.08
N SER A 915 -13.03 21.51 -30.70
CA SER A 915 -12.73 20.21 -31.28
C SER A 915 -12.74 19.14 -30.19
N PHE A 916 -13.46 18.05 -30.44
CA PHE A 916 -13.64 16.95 -29.50
C PHE A 916 -13.26 15.62 -30.15
N LEU A 917 -12.65 14.72 -29.37
CA LEU A 917 -12.52 13.31 -29.75
C LEU A 917 -13.76 12.56 -29.25
N LEU A 918 -14.45 11.88 -30.17
CA LEU A 918 -15.52 10.95 -29.88
C LEU A 918 -15.06 9.55 -30.25
N VAL A 919 -15.38 8.56 -29.41
CA VAL A 919 -14.94 7.18 -29.57
C VAL A 919 -16.14 6.25 -29.44
N THR A 920 -16.22 5.24 -30.31
CA THR A 920 -17.24 4.19 -30.27
C THR A 920 -16.60 2.82 -30.37
N GLU A 921 -17.14 1.86 -29.62
CA GLU A 921 -16.73 0.45 -29.68
C GLU A 921 -17.34 -0.30 -30.86
N LYS A 922 -18.49 0.17 -31.38
CA LYS A 922 -19.22 -0.47 -32.49
C LYS A 922 -18.83 0.16 -33.82
N ASP A 923 -18.68 -0.68 -34.86
CA ASP A 923 -18.61 -0.21 -36.25
C ASP A 923 -19.99 0.28 -36.71
N ILE A 924 -20.19 1.59 -36.68
CA ILE A 924 -21.43 2.21 -37.17
C ILE A 924 -21.41 2.41 -38.70
N GLY A 925 -20.31 2.09 -39.38
CA GLY A 925 -20.12 2.42 -40.80
C GLY A 925 -19.99 3.93 -41.02
N ASP A 926 -20.54 4.42 -42.13
CA ASP A 926 -20.48 5.84 -42.48
C ASP A 926 -21.55 6.62 -41.72
N PRO A 927 -21.21 7.66 -40.93
CA PRO A 927 -22.20 8.45 -40.22
C PRO A 927 -23.18 9.18 -41.16
N LEU A 928 -24.47 9.05 -40.85
CA LEU A 928 -25.58 9.64 -41.62
C LEU A 928 -26.30 10.74 -40.82
N MET A 929 -26.49 10.49 -39.52
CA MET A 929 -27.22 11.36 -38.60
C MET A 929 -26.52 11.42 -37.24
N LEU A 930 -26.62 12.58 -36.59
CA LEU A 930 -26.09 12.83 -35.26
C LEU A 930 -27.14 13.55 -34.43
N LYS A 931 -27.43 13.05 -33.23
CA LYS A 931 -28.20 13.77 -32.22
C LYS A 931 -27.25 14.37 -31.19
N PHE A 932 -27.46 15.64 -30.87
CA PHE A 932 -26.61 16.41 -29.97
C PHE A 932 -27.47 16.99 -28.85
N LYS A 933 -27.06 16.74 -27.60
CA LYS A 933 -27.75 17.20 -26.41
C LYS A 933 -26.79 18.02 -25.55
N TRP A 934 -27.28 19.14 -25.02
CA TRP A 934 -26.57 20.05 -24.13
C TRP A 934 -27.38 20.21 -22.85
N GLU A 935 -26.75 20.08 -21.68
CA GLU A 935 -27.32 20.46 -20.38
C GLU A 935 -26.39 21.42 -19.61
N GLU A 936 -26.90 22.53 -19.06
CA GLU A 936 -26.11 23.44 -18.21
C GLU A 936 -25.90 22.83 -16.81
N THR A 937 -24.65 22.84 -16.33
CA THR A 937 -24.30 22.39 -14.98
C THR A 937 -24.46 23.55 -13.99
N ASN A 938 -25.53 23.54 -13.20
CA ASN A 938 -25.73 24.55 -12.15
C ASN A 938 -24.75 24.33 -10.98
N SER A 939 -23.56 24.94 -11.06
CA SER A 939 -22.63 25.04 -9.93
C SER A 939 -22.89 26.34 -9.16
N TRP A 940 -23.56 26.24 -8.00
CA TRP A 940 -23.96 27.40 -7.20
C TRP A 940 -22.79 27.97 -6.38
N SER A 941 -22.29 29.13 -6.78
CA SER A 941 -21.45 30.03 -5.98
C SER A 941 -22.31 31.06 -5.24
N ALA A 942 -21.92 31.47 -4.02
CA ALA A 942 -22.59 32.52 -3.24
C ALA A 942 -22.67 33.88 -3.98
N SER A 943 -21.73 34.18 -4.87
CA SER A 943 -21.77 35.36 -5.74
C SER A 943 -22.89 35.30 -6.78
N SER A 944 -23.32 34.09 -7.16
CA SER A 944 -24.40 33.86 -8.13
C SER A 944 -25.78 34.02 -7.49
N MET A 945 -25.91 33.76 -6.18
CA MET A 945 -27.13 34.08 -5.43
C MET A 945 -27.34 35.59 -5.27
N LEU A 946 -26.28 36.35 -5.00
CA LEU A 946 -26.36 37.82 -4.96
C LEU A 946 -26.77 38.42 -6.32
N LYS A 947 -26.32 37.80 -7.43
CA LYS A 947 -26.78 38.19 -8.78
C LYS A 947 -28.24 37.81 -9.04
N MET A 948 -28.68 36.64 -8.60
CA MET A 948 -30.08 36.20 -8.72
C MET A 948 -31.05 37.05 -7.88
N VAL A 949 -30.62 37.50 -6.70
CA VAL A 949 -31.40 38.43 -5.88
C VAL A 949 -31.41 39.82 -6.53
N SER A 950 -30.29 40.29 -7.11
CA SER A 950 -30.26 41.58 -7.81
C SER A 950 -31.13 41.61 -9.08
N SER A 951 -31.34 40.47 -9.74
CA SER A 951 -32.24 40.34 -10.89
C SER A 951 -33.72 40.24 -10.50
N TRP A 952 -34.04 40.02 -9.22
CA TRP A 952 -35.43 40.16 -8.73
C TRP A 952 -35.83 41.62 -8.49
N TRP A 953 -34.85 42.52 -8.36
CA TRP A 953 -35.06 43.97 -8.23
C TRP A 953 -34.92 44.73 -9.55
N SER A 954 -34.39 44.08 -10.58
CA SER A 954 -34.13 44.67 -11.90
C SER A 954 -34.77 43.76 -12.95
N GLY A 955 -36.01 44.08 -13.35
CA GLY A 955 -36.75 43.29 -14.33
C GLY A 955 -36.09 43.34 -15.72
N ASP A 956 -35.15 42.43 -15.96
CA ASP A 956 -34.54 42.24 -17.28
C ASP A 956 -34.37 40.75 -17.58
N SER A 957 -35.08 40.28 -18.59
CA SER A 957 -35.12 38.89 -19.05
C SER A 957 -34.32 38.75 -20.34
N ASP A 958 -32.99 38.60 -20.24
CA ASP A 958 -32.14 38.46 -21.42
C ASP A 958 -31.80 36.98 -21.71
N ASN A 959 -32.67 36.34 -22.49
CA ASN A 959 -32.57 34.93 -22.88
C ASN A 959 -31.68 34.78 -24.13
N GLY A 960 -30.36 34.87 -23.96
CA GLY A 960 -29.39 34.61 -25.04
C GLY A 960 -29.10 33.11 -25.23
N ASN A 961 -29.85 32.43 -26.10
CA ASN A 961 -29.62 31.02 -26.46
C ASN A 961 -28.34 30.83 -27.28
N MET A 962 -27.58 29.75 -27.03
CA MET A 962 -26.45 29.31 -27.85
C MET A 962 -26.95 28.39 -28.98
N GLU A 963 -26.49 28.65 -30.20
CA GLU A 963 -26.91 27.97 -31.43
C GLU A 963 -25.75 27.14 -32.01
N VAL A 964 -26.06 25.95 -32.54
CA VAL A 964 -25.11 25.10 -33.27
C VAL A 964 -25.72 24.76 -34.63
N HIS A 965 -25.14 25.26 -35.72
CA HIS A 965 -25.70 25.07 -37.07
C HIS A 965 -25.09 23.92 -37.86
N LYS A 966 -23.79 23.65 -37.65
CA LYS A 966 -23.04 22.65 -38.42
C LYS A 966 -22.04 21.93 -37.53
N ILE A 967 -21.94 20.63 -37.72
CA ILE A 967 -20.94 19.77 -37.07
C ILE A 967 -20.09 19.13 -38.14
N ARG A 968 -18.79 19.35 -38.04
CA ARG A 968 -17.78 18.79 -38.95
C ARG A 968 -17.20 17.54 -38.32
N ILE A 969 -17.33 16.39 -39.01
CA ILE A 969 -16.85 15.10 -38.54
C ILE A 969 -15.70 14.63 -39.42
N ARG A 970 -14.63 14.14 -38.78
CA ARG A 970 -13.57 13.37 -39.45
C ARG A 970 -13.44 12.00 -38.79
N ALA A 971 -13.63 10.94 -39.56
CA ALA A 971 -13.38 9.57 -39.11
C ALA A 971 -11.89 9.25 -39.25
N GLY A 972 -11.29 8.73 -38.18
CA GLY A 972 -9.87 8.36 -38.14
C GLY A 972 -9.57 7.13 -38.97
N GLU A 973 -10.35 6.06 -38.80
CA GLU A 973 -10.07 4.75 -39.41
C GLU A 973 -10.28 4.80 -40.93
N THR A 974 -11.37 5.44 -41.39
CA THR A 974 -11.69 5.57 -42.82
C THR A 974 -11.09 6.81 -43.49
N GLN A 975 -10.50 7.73 -42.71
CA GLN A 975 -10.01 9.04 -43.14
C GLN A 975 -11.05 9.93 -43.85
N GLN A 976 -12.34 9.56 -43.80
CA GLN A 976 -13.42 10.35 -44.39
C GLN A 976 -13.69 11.65 -43.62
N LYS A 977 -14.17 12.65 -44.35
CA LYS A 977 -14.57 13.95 -43.81
C LYS A 977 -15.99 14.26 -44.26
N MET A 978 -16.82 14.70 -43.33
CA MET A 978 -18.22 15.01 -43.59
C MET A 978 -18.71 16.20 -42.77
N VAL A 979 -19.79 16.80 -43.24
CA VAL A 979 -20.48 17.91 -42.57
C VAL A 979 -21.91 17.48 -42.35
N LEU A 980 -22.35 17.56 -41.09
CA LEU A 980 -23.75 17.39 -40.71
C LEU A 980 -24.35 18.75 -40.39
N CYS A 981 -25.53 19.02 -40.92
CA CYS A 981 -26.26 20.27 -40.73
C CYS A 981 -27.56 20.00 -39.96
N VAL A 982 -28.04 20.99 -39.20
CA VAL A 982 -29.30 20.88 -38.44
C VAL A 982 -30.46 20.53 -39.38
N LYS A 983 -31.28 19.56 -38.97
CA LYS A 983 -32.46 19.13 -39.73
C LYS A 983 -33.58 20.18 -39.70
N ASP A 984 -33.89 20.70 -38.51
CA ASP A 984 -34.98 21.67 -38.27
C ASP A 984 -34.45 22.92 -37.54
N PRO A 985 -34.17 24.03 -38.25
CA PRO A 985 -33.56 25.24 -37.66
C PRO A 985 -34.41 25.94 -36.60
N GLY A 986 -35.74 25.76 -36.60
CA GLY A 986 -36.68 26.44 -35.71
C GLY A 986 -36.87 25.79 -34.32
N ALA A 987 -36.22 24.65 -34.04
CA ALA A 987 -36.38 23.89 -32.79
C ALA A 987 -35.28 24.14 -31.73
N GLN A 988 -34.43 25.15 -31.91
CA GLN A 988 -33.31 25.45 -30.99
C GLN A 988 -33.78 26.24 -29.76
N SER A 989 -34.42 25.55 -28.81
CA SER A 989 -34.68 26.02 -27.44
C SER A 989 -33.72 25.36 -26.44
N SER A 990 -33.36 26.06 -25.36
CA SER A 990 -32.25 25.78 -24.43
C SER A 990 -32.34 24.49 -23.59
N THR A 991 -33.22 23.53 -23.93
CA THR A 991 -33.43 22.28 -23.18
C THR A 991 -33.72 21.04 -24.04
N GLN A 992 -33.51 21.07 -25.37
CA GLN A 992 -33.86 19.95 -26.27
C GLN A 992 -32.71 19.37 -27.10
N GLU A 993 -32.80 18.07 -27.39
CA GLU A 993 -31.91 17.30 -28.26
C GLU A 993 -32.04 17.77 -29.73
N VAL A 994 -30.91 18.14 -30.35
CA VAL A 994 -30.86 18.69 -31.71
C VAL A 994 -30.37 17.61 -32.69
N THR A 995 -31.11 17.41 -33.78
CA THR A 995 -30.76 16.42 -34.82
C THR A 995 -30.03 17.07 -36.00
N PHE A 996 -28.90 16.49 -36.38
CA PHE A 996 -28.07 16.86 -37.53
C PHE A 996 -28.05 15.72 -38.55
N VAL A 997 -28.16 16.05 -39.83
CA VAL A 997 -28.14 15.10 -40.95
C VAL A 997 -27.07 15.49 -41.97
N LYS A 998 -26.57 14.52 -42.73
CA LYS A 998 -25.55 14.75 -43.77
C LYS A 998 -26.03 15.76 -44.81
N CYS A 999 -25.30 16.87 -44.96
CA CYS A 999 -25.62 17.93 -45.92
C CYS A 999 -24.68 17.92 -47.13
N LYS A 1000 -25.11 18.56 -48.24
CA LYS A 1000 -24.35 18.64 -49.51
C LYS A 1000 -23.11 19.55 -49.46
N ASP A 1001 -22.87 20.24 -48.35
CA ASP A 1001 -21.74 21.16 -48.18
C ASP A 1001 -20.39 20.42 -48.21
N THR A 1002 -19.47 20.89 -49.06
CA THR A 1002 -18.13 20.31 -49.17
C THR A 1002 -17.20 20.78 -48.05
N TRP A 1003 -16.33 19.89 -47.57
CA TRP A 1003 -15.28 20.24 -46.61
C TRP A 1003 -14.26 21.20 -47.26
N ARG A 1004 -14.36 22.51 -47.02
CA ARG A 1004 -13.41 23.49 -47.58
C ARG A 1004 -11.97 23.14 -47.20
N THR A 1005 -11.15 22.85 -48.21
CA THR A 1005 -9.68 22.85 -48.11
C THR A 1005 -9.18 24.28 -48.28
N ASN A 1006 -8.42 24.81 -47.31
CA ASN A 1006 -7.71 26.07 -47.51
C ASN A 1006 -6.83 25.94 -48.76
N SER A 1007 -7.20 26.63 -49.83
CA SER A 1007 -6.34 26.86 -50.98
C SER A 1007 -5.16 27.72 -50.52
N LYS A 1008 -3.98 27.38 -51.04
CA LYS A 1008 -2.73 28.11 -50.85
C LYS A 1008 -2.96 29.60 -51.10
N GLN A 1009 -2.70 30.45 -50.11
CA GLN A 1009 -2.37 31.85 -50.37
C GLN A 1009 -1.01 31.85 -51.08
N THR A 1010 -1.03 32.02 -52.39
CA THR A 1010 0.13 32.47 -53.16
C THR A 1010 0.51 33.87 -52.66
N PRO A 1011 1.78 34.13 -52.31
CA PRO A 1011 2.20 35.48 -51.96
C PRO A 1011 2.15 36.34 -53.22
N LYS A 1012 1.37 37.43 -53.18
CA LYS A 1012 1.42 38.48 -54.20
C LYS A 1012 2.82 39.09 -54.17
N ARG A 1013 3.56 38.86 -55.25
CA ARG A 1013 4.81 39.52 -55.58
C ARG A 1013 4.47 41.00 -55.81
N ILE A 1014 4.92 41.88 -54.91
CA ILE A 1014 4.92 43.33 -55.15
C ILE A 1014 6.17 43.59 -55.99
N THR A 1015 5.97 43.89 -57.27
CA THR A 1015 6.97 44.49 -58.13
C THR A 1015 7.08 45.98 -57.78
N LEU A 1016 8.26 46.37 -57.27
CA LEU A 1016 8.71 47.76 -57.23
C LEU A 1016 9.22 48.11 -58.64
N GLU A 1017 8.44 48.90 -59.35
CA GLU A 1017 8.92 49.74 -60.45
C GLU A 1017 8.45 51.19 -60.16
N ASN A 1018 9.42 52.11 -60.21
CA ASN A 1018 9.30 53.57 -60.33
C ASN A 1018 8.80 54.39 -59.13
N ARG A 1019 9.74 54.76 -58.25
CA ARG A 1019 10.24 56.12 -57.96
C ARG A 1019 10.74 56.24 -56.52
#